data_AF-A0A316AEC7-F1
#
_entry.id   AF-A0A316AEC7-F1
#
_cell.length_a   1.000
_cell.length_b   1.000
_cell.length_c   1.000
_cell.angle_alpha   90.00
_cell.angle_beta   90.00
_cell.angle_gamma   90.00
#
_symmetry.space_group_name_H-M   'P 1'
#
loop_
_entity.id
_entity.type
_entity.pdbx_description
1 polymer ?
#
loop_
_entity_poly.entity_id
_entity_poly.type
_entity_poly.pdbx_seq_one_letter_code
_entity_poly.pdbx_strand_id
1 'polypeptide(L)'
;MWNNILGKIIPLVFLSLSISLATSSETGNAFNEYMSPEAGINPMSGTVAFTKPLASISAGKISASFSVSYSGNVYQTVKNKNDLAPSGWVGLGFALGFAKIVSDNAGTMALWDDNYTLLTAEGMSHKVFYENNQWWIEGLPYWKLTRDTVNTQINGKNYTYIKGWILTDDQGNKYYYGDFEENVVFPKKRNANQYALSWPLSHGIVGKNYSKYNGQSDYLFPNAWNLSRQEDLDGNYIEYFYTQESEKLKIRDYTTVNGYTKECYLDSVSSSTGGAIKFNLLPKGEGLFWGEYVDSEGQVEVDASSAPDAFIDPIERKYLDNISIYGPSNIYTGSINFCYSPLKIVPEGTDGYGYVKRLLTRIVFVDATGAQSDREDYEYFDNVNATQGIESALLGTIKAIQGPTCGRVEYNYTSYSTTVDSDYHMASVPGLKKIKLGYKGNGTPYIVGLTKDKTVQVWEWKFGRWIYVNQIDGVKKGSDKSTFMIGNKDWFVFVYEDDGKRTYYPIMWNGENWVKVADNINDNGRRDVVSVGPDYIARVHLNDDRNNTVTLSIPWTKSGKTISFDVNGFKADWGENDNNKTQLLATNNFVAIFFVCPDKGNSGVIKVFAFNHDKTQLKEVFEQRDLDDDNQYAFGDGYIAGAIEDRGLWGHNAGVLTWVDNGFVGSFDSTLFWELDGVQSEPTIEAIGNRYFVVKHADNDEMSLFDYDGEYWKSPYKNENLVSGDDYDFFVEAQWTGHSGNDFFIAREPYVHEYQAKIYYPVFRRWRVKWKSTWVTYWSSTYHGALVERFERRNGIWGRTGKENLDGSTDKTHITIGDNWYHENTSKYAFVWNGVSWLKEVVPLSKKPESLGGGFFVVESDDNSYIYFKKDDSFTGRI
;
A
#
# COMPACT_ATOMS: atom_id res chain seq x y z
N MET A 1 5.73 -48.81 49.71
CA MET A 1 6.47 -47.53 49.86
C MET A 1 7.41 -47.23 48.69
N TRP A 2 7.89 -48.23 47.93
CA TRP A 2 8.75 -48.02 46.75
C TRP A 2 8.02 -47.56 45.47
N ASN A 3 6.72 -47.86 45.30
CA ASN A 3 5.96 -47.46 44.10
C ASN A 3 5.56 -45.97 44.03
N ASN A 4 5.69 -45.21 45.14
CA ASN A 4 5.34 -43.78 45.17
C ASN A 4 6.53 -42.84 44.85
N ILE A 5 7.75 -43.39 44.80
CA ILE A 5 8.96 -42.62 44.51
C ILE A 5 9.26 -42.67 43.00
N LEU A 6 9.02 -43.81 42.34
CA LEU A 6 9.15 -43.94 40.88
C LEU A 6 8.15 -43.09 40.09
N GLY A 7 6.91 -42.91 40.59
CA GLY A 7 5.88 -42.10 39.92
C GLY A 7 6.15 -40.58 39.91
N LYS A 8 7.08 -40.08 40.74
CA LYS A 8 7.48 -38.66 40.78
C LYS A 8 8.82 -38.38 40.11
N ILE A 9 9.66 -39.40 39.94
CA ILE A 9 10.96 -39.27 39.27
C ILE A 9 10.82 -39.35 37.74
N ILE A 10 9.86 -40.13 37.23
CA ILE A 10 9.65 -40.31 35.78
C ILE A 10 9.18 -39.01 35.07
N PRO A 11 8.25 -38.19 35.63
CA PRO A 11 7.89 -36.91 35.02
C PRO A 11 9.04 -35.89 35.06
N LEU A 12 9.88 -35.91 36.10
CA LEU A 12 11.04 -35.01 36.20
C LEU A 12 12.12 -35.33 35.16
N VAL A 13 12.33 -36.63 34.87
CA VAL A 13 13.30 -37.08 33.85
C VAL A 13 12.78 -36.81 32.42
N PHE A 14 11.47 -36.94 32.18
CA PHE A 14 10.86 -36.55 30.90
C PHE A 14 10.85 -35.03 30.67
N LEU A 15 10.72 -34.22 31.73
CA LEU A 15 10.82 -32.75 31.61
C LEU A 15 12.26 -32.29 31.34
N SER A 16 13.28 -32.96 31.90
CA SER A 16 14.69 -32.70 31.56
C SER A 16 15.09 -33.22 30.16
N LEU A 17 14.41 -34.25 29.64
CA LEU A 17 14.59 -34.70 28.25
C LEU A 17 13.86 -33.81 27.23
N SER A 18 12.78 -33.13 27.63
CA SER A 18 12.08 -32.15 26.77
C SER A 18 12.88 -30.87 26.54
N ILE A 19 13.81 -30.55 27.45
CA ILE A 19 14.75 -29.43 27.34
C ILE A 19 16.03 -29.84 26.56
N SER A 20 16.22 -31.14 26.28
CA SER A 20 17.45 -31.66 25.65
C SER A 20 17.26 -32.55 24.40
N LEU A 21 16.02 -32.70 23.89
CA LEU A 21 15.74 -33.41 22.63
C LEU A 21 14.97 -32.58 21.60
N ALA A 22 15.31 -31.28 21.52
CA ALA A 22 15.34 -30.60 20.23
C ALA A 22 16.67 -30.94 19.53
N THR A 23 16.97 -32.22 19.30
CA THR A 23 18.12 -32.61 18.49
C THR A 23 17.68 -32.94 17.08
N SER A 24 18.06 -32.02 16.20
CA SER A 24 18.73 -32.30 14.93
C SER A 24 17.97 -33.18 13.93
N SER A 25 17.00 -32.59 13.23
CA SER A 25 17.15 -32.62 11.76
C SER A 25 18.38 -31.78 11.45
N GLU A 26 19.29 -32.22 10.59
CA GLU A 26 20.52 -31.50 10.20
C GLU A 26 20.25 -30.05 9.77
N THR A 27 20.11 -29.15 10.75
CA THR A 27 20.09 -27.72 10.56
C THR A 27 21.52 -27.33 10.30
N GLY A 28 21.80 -26.76 9.13
CA GLY A 28 22.98 -25.92 8.98
C GLY A 28 23.10 -25.06 10.24
N ASN A 29 24.28 -25.09 10.85
CA ASN A 29 24.65 -24.38 12.09
C ASN A 29 23.77 -23.13 12.27
N ALA A 30 23.08 -22.90 13.39
CA ALA A 30 22.16 -21.76 13.56
C ALA A 30 22.80 -20.41 13.16
N PHE A 31 24.13 -20.37 13.19
CA PHE A 31 24.98 -19.31 12.66
C PHE A 31 24.87 -19.01 11.14
N ASN A 32 24.38 -19.95 10.33
CA ASN A 32 24.16 -19.84 8.90
C ASN A 32 22.98 -18.92 8.55
N GLU A 33 22.03 -18.75 9.48
CA GLU A 33 20.88 -17.86 9.29
C GLU A 33 21.34 -16.40 9.09
N TYR A 34 22.37 -15.97 9.82
CA TYR A 34 23.00 -14.66 9.67
C TYR A 34 23.70 -14.44 8.33
N MET A 35 24.02 -15.52 7.60
CA MET A 35 24.61 -15.49 6.26
C MET A 35 23.58 -15.62 5.15
N SER A 36 22.32 -15.96 5.48
CA SER A 36 21.26 -16.14 4.49
C SER A 36 20.83 -14.79 3.90
N PRO A 37 20.74 -14.65 2.57
CA PRO A 37 20.18 -13.47 1.93
C PRO A 37 18.71 -13.18 2.31
N GLU A 38 18.00 -14.16 2.86
CA GLU A 38 16.58 -14.05 3.23
C GLU A 38 16.35 -13.86 4.73
N ALA A 39 17.32 -14.21 5.58
CA ALA A 39 17.18 -14.19 7.04
C ALA A 39 18.24 -13.37 7.79
N GLY A 40 19.34 -12.98 7.13
CA GLY A 40 20.44 -12.20 7.71
C GLY A 40 20.68 -10.83 7.06
N ILE A 41 20.15 -10.61 5.85
CA ILE A 41 20.30 -9.37 5.09
C ILE A 41 18.92 -8.95 4.56
N ASN A 42 18.54 -7.69 4.78
CA ASN A 42 17.36 -7.13 4.14
C ASN A 42 17.67 -6.86 2.64
N PRO A 43 16.94 -7.49 1.70
CA PRO A 43 17.25 -7.39 0.27
C PRO A 43 16.97 -5.99 -0.32
N MET A 44 16.12 -5.20 0.34
CA MET A 44 15.75 -3.85 -0.10
C MET A 44 16.79 -2.82 0.34
N SER A 45 17.18 -2.84 1.62
CA SER A 45 18.16 -1.88 2.17
C SER A 45 19.62 -2.34 2.00
N GLY A 46 19.85 -3.64 1.79
CA GLY A 46 21.20 -4.23 1.83
C GLY A 46 21.83 -4.22 3.23
N THR A 47 21.05 -3.91 4.27
CA THR A 47 21.53 -3.87 5.66
C THR A 47 21.22 -5.18 6.39
N VAL A 48 22.00 -5.47 7.43
CA VAL A 48 21.78 -6.65 8.28
C VAL A 48 20.40 -6.60 8.91
N ALA A 49 19.67 -7.70 8.82
CA ALA A 49 18.38 -7.87 9.49
C ALA A 49 18.21 -9.34 9.85
N PHE A 50 17.89 -9.63 11.11
CA PHE A 50 17.72 -11.00 11.61
C PHE A 50 16.79 -11.02 12.82
N THR A 51 16.40 -12.22 13.25
CA THR A 51 15.64 -12.44 14.48
C THR A 51 16.36 -13.45 15.37
N LYS A 52 16.46 -13.15 16.67
CA LYS A 52 17.05 -14.04 17.68
C LYS A 52 15.97 -14.48 18.67
N PRO A 53 15.62 -15.77 18.70
CA PRO A 53 14.76 -16.33 19.75
C PRO A 53 15.40 -16.18 21.13
N LEU A 54 14.61 -15.75 22.10
CA LEU A 54 15.05 -15.55 23.48
C LEU A 54 14.44 -16.61 24.40
N ALA A 55 13.12 -16.63 24.51
CA ALA A 55 12.40 -17.50 25.43
C ALA A 55 11.06 -17.92 24.84
N SER A 56 10.53 -19.05 25.31
CA SER A 56 9.17 -19.46 25.00
C SER A 56 8.48 -20.05 26.23
N ILE A 57 7.15 -19.98 26.23
CA ILE A 57 6.29 -20.53 27.28
C ILE A 57 5.07 -21.17 26.63
N SER A 58 4.63 -22.32 27.14
CA SER A 58 3.47 -23.04 26.61
C SER A 58 2.53 -23.51 27.72
N ALA A 59 1.27 -23.66 27.34
CA ALA A 59 0.22 -24.19 28.18
C ALA A 59 -0.80 -24.94 27.31
N GLY A 60 -0.87 -26.27 27.41
CA GLY A 60 -1.75 -27.04 26.54
C GLY A 60 -1.37 -26.88 25.06
N LYS A 61 -2.30 -26.40 24.23
CA LYS A 61 -2.09 -26.21 22.78
C LYS A 61 -1.59 -24.81 22.39
N ILE A 62 -1.57 -23.88 23.33
CA ILE A 62 -1.10 -22.52 23.09
C ILE A 62 0.36 -22.35 23.53
N SER A 63 1.08 -21.50 22.80
CA SER A 63 2.46 -21.15 23.11
C SER A 63 2.73 -19.69 22.76
N ALA A 64 3.60 -19.05 23.54
CA ALA A 64 4.15 -17.74 23.27
C ALA A 64 5.67 -17.85 23.09
N SER A 65 6.19 -17.22 22.04
CA SER A 65 7.62 -17.10 21.79
C SER A 65 8.01 -15.64 21.82
N PHE A 66 9.18 -15.34 22.40
CA PHE A 66 9.75 -14.01 22.51
C PHE A 66 11.07 -14.02 21.77
N SER A 67 11.18 -13.14 20.79
CA SER A 67 12.36 -12.99 19.95
C SER A 67 12.68 -11.52 19.80
N VAL A 68 13.97 -11.18 19.78
CA VAL A 68 14.40 -9.83 19.40
C VAL A 68 14.70 -9.81 17.92
N SER A 69 14.17 -8.84 17.19
CA SER A 69 14.52 -8.59 15.79
C SER A 69 15.50 -7.43 15.70
N TYR A 70 16.39 -7.48 14.70
CA TYR A 70 17.31 -6.40 14.38
C TYR A 70 17.06 -5.90 12.96
N SER A 71 17.10 -4.57 12.79
CA SER A 71 17.12 -3.90 11.50
C SER A 71 18.29 -2.94 11.44
N GLY A 72 19.17 -3.11 10.45
CA GLY A 72 20.32 -2.24 10.24
C GLY A 72 19.97 -0.89 9.57
N ASN A 73 18.70 -0.58 9.34
CA ASN A 73 18.29 0.72 8.80
C ASN A 73 18.21 1.81 9.89
N VAL A 74 19.30 2.01 10.63
CA VAL A 74 19.36 2.90 11.82
C VAL A 74 20.04 4.24 11.56
N TYR A 75 20.55 4.46 10.34
CA TYR A 75 21.38 5.62 10.02
C TYR A 75 20.70 6.97 10.35
N GLN A 76 19.43 7.13 9.99
CA GLN A 76 18.68 8.35 10.30
C GLN A 76 18.43 8.47 11.81
N THR A 77 18.06 7.37 12.47
CA THR A 77 17.88 7.31 13.93
C THR A 77 19.13 7.74 14.68
N VAL A 78 20.30 7.31 14.20
CA VAL A 78 21.62 7.65 14.76
C VAL A 78 21.88 9.15 14.63
N LYS A 79 21.65 9.73 13.46
CA LYS A 79 21.90 11.16 13.21
C LYS A 79 20.93 12.10 13.91
N ASN A 80 19.74 11.60 14.24
CA ASN A 80 18.70 12.39 14.87
C ASN A 80 18.85 12.37 16.40
N LYS A 81 18.39 13.45 17.04
CA LYS A 81 18.30 13.55 18.50
C LYS A 81 17.33 12.50 19.06
N ASN A 82 17.41 12.26 20.37
CA ASN A 82 16.62 11.25 21.08
C ASN A 82 15.13 11.60 21.18
N ASP A 83 14.78 12.88 21.22
CA ASP A 83 13.41 13.38 21.14
C ASP A 83 12.76 13.15 19.76
N LEU A 84 13.57 13.07 18.69
CA LEU A 84 13.08 12.82 17.34
C LEU A 84 13.14 11.34 16.93
N ALA A 85 14.14 10.61 17.42
CA ALA A 85 14.37 9.22 17.04
C ALA A 85 15.05 8.44 18.18
N PRO A 86 14.33 8.13 19.27
CA PRO A 86 14.91 7.42 20.41
C PRO A 86 15.29 5.98 20.03
N SER A 87 16.27 5.42 20.73
CA SER A 87 16.48 3.96 20.69
C SER A 87 15.43 3.27 21.56
N GLY A 88 14.85 2.17 21.09
CA GLY A 88 13.92 1.35 21.85
C GLY A 88 14.54 0.71 23.11
N TRP A 89 13.74 -0.05 23.83
CA TRP A 89 14.07 -0.58 25.16
C TRP A 89 15.10 -1.71 25.10
N VAL A 90 15.32 -2.27 23.91
CA VAL A 90 16.34 -3.29 23.65
C VAL A 90 17.56 -2.72 22.92
N GLY A 91 17.60 -1.40 22.69
CA GLY A 91 18.72 -0.72 22.03
C GLY A 91 18.43 -0.34 20.57
N LEU A 92 19.38 0.37 19.96
CA LEU A 92 19.30 0.88 18.61
C LEU A 92 19.19 -0.26 17.59
N GLY A 93 18.19 -0.19 16.72
CA GLY A 93 17.93 -1.17 15.66
C GLY A 93 17.31 -2.48 16.14
N PHE A 94 17.31 -2.74 17.45
CA PHE A 94 16.68 -3.91 18.04
C PHE A 94 15.24 -3.60 18.46
N ALA A 95 14.33 -4.54 18.19
CA ALA A 95 12.94 -4.48 18.60
C ALA A 95 12.53 -5.78 19.28
N LEU A 96 11.79 -5.64 20.39
CA LEU A 96 11.06 -6.73 21.03
C LEU A 96 9.60 -6.29 21.09
N GLY A 97 8.83 -6.72 20.09
CA GLY A 97 7.43 -6.39 19.95
C GLY A 97 6.54 -7.27 20.83
N PHE A 98 5.34 -6.78 21.11
CA PHE A 98 4.24 -7.58 21.62
C PHE A 98 2.98 -7.22 20.85
N ALA A 99 2.10 -8.21 20.66
CA ALA A 99 0.92 -8.04 19.85
C ALA A 99 -0.06 -7.03 20.50
N LYS A 100 -0.64 -6.16 19.69
CA LYS A 100 -1.64 -5.17 20.12
C LYS A 100 -2.57 -4.78 18.97
N ILE A 101 -3.79 -4.36 19.31
CA ILE A 101 -4.69 -3.69 18.36
C ILE A 101 -4.64 -2.19 18.67
N VAL A 102 -4.47 -1.35 17.65
CA VAL A 102 -4.36 0.11 17.79
C VAL A 102 -5.50 0.78 17.02
N SER A 103 -6.08 1.84 17.58
CA SER A 103 -7.02 2.75 16.91
C SER A 103 -6.32 4.06 16.52
N ASP A 104 -6.61 4.58 15.33
CA ASP A 104 -6.25 5.96 14.97
C ASP A 104 -7.16 7.00 15.66
N ASN A 105 -8.29 6.55 16.21
CA ASN A 105 -9.38 7.31 16.84
C ASN A 105 -10.02 8.39 15.95
N ALA A 106 -9.54 8.59 14.71
CA ALA A 106 -9.86 9.73 13.83
C ALA A 106 -9.92 11.13 14.49
N GLY A 107 -9.28 11.31 15.66
CA GLY A 107 -9.39 12.52 16.49
C GLY A 107 -10.71 12.71 17.26
N THR A 108 -11.61 11.72 17.26
CA THR A 108 -12.92 11.80 17.93
C THR A 108 -13.09 10.66 18.96
N MET A 109 -14.15 10.72 19.77
CA MET A 109 -14.53 9.61 20.67
C MET A 109 -15.58 8.68 20.03
N ALA A 110 -15.88 8.87 18.74
CA ALA A 110 -16.79 8.00 18.01
C ALA A 110 -16.04 6.74 17.56
N LEU A 111 -16.73 5.59 17.56
CA LEU A 111 -16.11 4.31 17.16
C LEU A 111 -16.40 3.96 15.69
N TRP A 112 -17.12 4.82 14.96
CA TRP A 112 -17.59 4.53 13.60
C TRP A 112 -16.68 5.13 12.52
N ASP A 113 -15.85 6.10 12.89
CA ASP A 113 -14.82 6.75 12.08
C ASP A 113 -13.41 6.19 12.32
N ASP A 114 -13.24 5.38 13.38
CA ASP A 114 -11.96 4.74 13.73
C ASP A 114 -11.50 3.70 12.69
N ASN A 115 -10.21 3.75 12.35
CA ASN A 115 -9.51 2.63 11.75
C ASN A 115 -8.72 1.85 12.80
N TYR A 116 -8.87 0.52 12.76
CA TYR A 116 -8.18 -0.38 13.66
C TYR A 116 -7.10 -1.17 12.93
N THR A 117 -5.97 -1.40 13.61
CA THR A 117 -4.83 -2.14 13.07
C THR A 117 -4.34 -3.15 14.10
N LEU A 118 -4.24 -4.43 13.71
CA LEU A 118 -3.58 -5.46 14.50
C LEU A 118 -2.08 -5.43 14.18
N LEU A 119 -1.27 -5.15 15.21
CA LEU A 119 0.18 -5.29 15.19
C LEU A 119 0.55 -6.61 15.88
N THR A 120 1.26 -7.47 15.17
CA THR A 120 1.76 -8.75 15.70
C THR A 120 3.05 -8.55 16.50
N ALA A 121 3.50 -9.56 17.25
CA ALA A 121 4.74 -9.47 18.02
C ALA A 121 5.98 -9.34 17.10
N GLU A 122 5.87 -9.85 15.87
CA GLU A 122 6.87 -9.81 14.81
C GLU A 122 6.90 -8.46 14.07
N GLY A 123 5.97 -7.55 14.37
CA GLY A 123 5.88 -6.24 13.74
C GLY A 123 5.10 -6.20 12.43
N MET A 124 4.43 -7.30 12.04
CA MET A 124 3.47 -7.27 10.93
C MET A 124 2.21 -6.51 11.31
N SER A 125 1.66 -5.77 10.35
CA SER A 125 0.47 -4.96 10.49
C SER A 125 -0.66 -5.51 9.62
N HIS A 126 -1.84 -5.69 10.21
CA HIS A 126 -3.05 -6.14 9.52
C HIS A 126 -4.19 -5.15 9.76
N LYS A 127 -4.86 -4.72 8.68
CA LYS A 127 -6.05 -3.88 8.83
C LYS A 127 -7.19 -4.67 9.47
N VAL A 128 -7.84 -4.05 10.44
CA VAL A 128 -9.07 -4.55 11.05
C VAL A 128 -10.23 -3.72 10.52
N PHE A 129 -11.24 -4.38 9.95
CA PHE A 129 -12.35 -3.68 9.29
C PHE A 129 -13.70 -4.34 9.62
N TYR A 130 -14.77 -3.56 9.49
CA TYR A 130 -16.14 -4.00 9.77
C TYR A 130 -16.91 -4.18 8.48
N GLU A 131 -17.44 -5.38 8.27
CA GLU A 131 -18.21 -5.73 7.07
C GLU A 131 -19.26 -6.79 7.42
N ASN A 132 -20.47 -6.67 6.85
CA ASN A 132 -21.57 -7.64 7.05
C ASN A 132 -21.91 -7.90 8.53
N ASN A 133 -21.94 -6.84 9.34
CA ASN A 133 -22.14 -6.88 10.78
C ASN A 133 -21.08 -7.66 11.57
N GLN A 134 -19.90 -7.91 11.00
CA GLN A 134 -18.81 -8.67 11.60
C GLN A 134 -17.48 -7.93 11.46
N TRP A 135 -16.55 -8.22 12.37
CA TRP A 135 -15.19 -7.69 12.32
C TRP A 135 -14.25 -8.70 11.67
N TRP A 136 -13.44 -8.20 10.76
CA TRP A 136 -12.50 -8.97 9.94
C TRP A 136 -11.09 -8.45 10.09
N ILE A 137 -10.13 -9.31 9.74
CA ILE A 137 -8.71 -8.99 9.70
C ILE A 137 -8.18 -9.32 8.32
N GLU A 138 -7.52 -8.34 7.70
CA GLU A 138 -6.92 -8.50 6.39
C GLU A 138 -5.86 -9.61 6.39
N GLY A 139 -6.01 -10.56 5.46
CA GLY A 139 -5.11 -11.70 5.31
C GLY A 139 -5.38 -12.87 6.27
N LEU A 140 -6.34 -12.75 7.21
CA LEU A 140 -6.71 -13.80 8.17
C LEU A 140 -8.21 -14.12 8.13
N PRO A 141 -8.74 -14.62 6.99
CA PRO A 141 -10.18 -14.73 6.75
C PRO A 141 -10.90 -15.78 7.61
N TYR A 142 -10.17 -16.74 8.20
CA TYR A 142 -10.75 -17.78 9.05
C TYR A 142 -10.75 -17.43 10.54
N TRP A 143 -10.21 -16.26 10.90
CA TRP A 143 -10.11 -15.83 12.28
C TRP A 143 -11.31 -14.94 12.63
N LYS A 144 -11.99 -15.26 13.72
CA LYS A 144 -13.15 -14.51 14.18
C LYS A 144 -12.71 -13.40 15.12
N LEU A 145 -13.05 -12.15 14.80
CA LEU A 145 -12.81 -11.01 15.68
C LEU A 145 -14.11 -10.51 16.32
N THR A 146 -14.07 -10.24 17.62
CA THR A 146 -15.18 -9.64 18.37
C THR A 146 -14.67 -8.52 19.26
N ARG A 147 -15.48 -7.49 19.49
CA ARG A 147 -15.17 -6.39 20.42
C ARG A 147 -16.13 -6.38 21.59
N ASP A 148 -15.63 -6.01 22.75
CA ASP A 148 -16.43 -5.72 23.94
C ASP A 148 -16.48 -4.21 24.15
N THR A 149 -17.69 -3.67 24.32
CA THR A 149 -17.93 -2.22 24.39
C THR A 149 -18.66 -1.85 25.66
N VAL A 150 -18.27 -0.73 26.26
CA VAL A 150 -18.91 -0.20 27.47
C VAL A 150 -19.49 1.18 27.19
N ASN A 151 -20.73 1.38 27.62
CA ASN A 151 -21.38 2.68 27.64
C ASN A 151 -21.13 3.35 28.99
N THR A 152 -20.55 4.55 28.96
CA THR A 152 -20.31 5.38 30.13
C THR A 152 -20.97 6.74 29.98
N GLN A 153 -21.43 7.34 31.08
CA GLN A 153 -22.00 8.67 31.06
C GLN A 153 -20.99 9.69 31.57
N ILE A 154 -20.56 10.62 30.71
CA ILE A 154 -19.63 11.69 31.03
C ILE A 154 -20.33 13.03 30.83
N ASN A 155 -20.44 13.84 31.88
CA ASN A 155 -21.13 15.14 31.87
C ASN A 155 -22.54 15.07 31.27
N GLY A 156 -23.30 14.03 31.63
CA GLY A 156 -24.67 13.82 31.16
C GLY A 156 -24.80 13.20 29.77
N LYS A 157 -23.70 13.00 29.03
CA LYS A 157 -23.70 12.40 27.69
C LYS A 157 -23.19 10.96 27.72
N ASN A 158 -23.80 10.10 26.91
CA ASN A 158 -23.37 8.71 26.77
C ASN A 158 -22.23 8.62 25.75
N TYR A 159 -21.15 7.96 26.14
CA TYR A 159 -20.03 7.62 25.28
C TYR A 159 -19.87 6.10 25.29
N THR A 160 -19.57 5.53 24.13
CA THR A 160 -19.23 4.12 23.98
C THR A 160 -17.74 4.03 23.70
N TYR A 161 -17.02 3.17 24.43
CA TYR A 161 -15.63 2.86 24.13
C TYR A 161 -15.42 1.35 24.11
N ILE A 162 -14.33 0.92 23.47
CA ILE A 162 -13.97 -0.49 23.38
C ILE A 162 -13.13 -0.86 24.60
N LYS A 163 -13.61 -1.84 25.36
CA LYS A 163 -12.92 -2.38 26.54
C LYS A 163 -11.78 -3.30 26.15
N GLY A 164 -12.00 -4.08 25.09
CA GLY A 164 -11.05 -5.04 24.57
C GLY A 164 -11.58 -5.78 23.35
N TRP A 165 -10.73 -6.58 22.74
CA TRP A 165 -11.02 -7.40 21.58
C TRP A 165 -10.74 -8.87 21.88
N ILE A 166 -11.55 -9.77 21.33
CA ILE A 166 -11.34 -11.21 21.40
C ILE A 166 -11.22 -11.72 19.97
N LEU A 167 -10.04 -12.27 19.68
CA LEU A 167 -9.72 -12.91 18.42
C LEU A 167 -9.74 -14.43 18.64
N THR A 168 -10.41 -15.17 17.76
CA THR A 168 -10.47 -16.64 17.81
C THR A 168 -9.89 -17.20 16.52
N ASP A 169 -8.84 -18.01 16.63
CA ASP A 169 -8.22 -18.65 15.45
C ASP A 169 -9.06 -19.80 14.90
N ASP A 170 -8.57 -20.44 13.83
CA ASP A 170 -9.18 -21.58 13.16
C ASP A 170 -9.12 -22.88 14.00
N GLN A 171 -8.31 -22.91 15.05
CA GLN A 171 -8.23 -24.00 16.03
C GLN A 171 -9.15 -23.78 17.23
N GLY A 172 -9.79 -22.61 17.32
CA GLY A 172 -10.66 -22.22 18.43
C GLY A 172 -9.93 -21.64 19.64
N ASN A 173 -8.61 -21.40 19.56
CA ASN A 173 -7.87 -20.69 20.60
C ASN A 173 -8.26 -19.21 20.60
N LYS A 174 -8.34 -18.62 21.78
CA LYS A 174 -8.76 -17.23 21.99
C LYS A 174 -7.59 -16.36 22.42
N TYR A 175 -7.53 -15.18 21.83
CA TYR A 175 -6.55 -14.13 22.11
C TYR A 175 -7.32 -12.90 22.58
N TYR A 176 -7.13 -12.53 23.84
CA TYR A 176 -7.79 -11.41 24.48
C TYR A 176 -6.85 -10.20 24.43
N TYR A 177 -7.27 -9.15 23.75
CA TYR A 177 -6.56 -7.87 23.70
C TYR A 177 -7.25 -6.88 24.62
N GLY A 178 -6.52 -6.35 25.60
CA GLY A 178 -7.03 -5.38 26.56
C GLY A 178 -7.53 -5.96 27.88
N ASP A 179 -7.96 -5.06 28.77
CA ASP A 179 -8.35 -5.37 30.15
C ASP A 179 -9.88 -5.52 30.31
N PHE A 180 -10.38 -6.74 30.14
CA PHE A 180 -11.81 -7.08 30.26
C PHE A 180 -12.37 -7.01 31.70
N GLU A 181 -11.53 -6.88 32.71
CA GLU A 181 -11.95 -6.71 34.11
C GLU A 181 -12.05 -5.22 34.53
N GLU A 182 -11.74 -4.29 33.61
CA GLU A 182 -11.66 -2.86 33.94
C GLU A 182 -13.05 -2.23 34.18
N ASN A 183 -13.18 -1.53 35.30
CA ASN A 183 -14.15 -0.46 35.52
C ASN A 183 -13.31 0.80 35.78
N VAL A 184 -13.70 1.93 35.19
CA VAL A 184 -12.96 3.23 35.13
C VAL A 184 -12.49 3.80 36.50
N VAL A 185 -12.77 3.11 37.62
CA VAL A 185 -12.57 3.59 39.00
C VAL A 185 -11.65 2.68 39.86
N PHE A 186 -11.24 1.49 39.41
CA PHE A 186 -10.45 0.54 40.23
C PHE A 186 -9.18 0.04 39.54
N PRO A 187 -8.12 -0.34 40.31
CA PRO A 187 -6.78 -0.60 39.76
C PRO A 187 -6.75 -1.73 38.73
N LYS A 188 -6.05 -1.46 37.62
CA LYS A 188 -5.82 -2.36 36.49
C LYS A 188 -5.02 -3.58 36.94
N LYS A 189 -5.49 -4.79 36.59
CA LYS A 189 -4.82 -6.06 36.95
C LYS A 189 -3.64 -6.40 36.04
N ARG A 190 -3.69 -6.02 34.76
CA ARG A 190 -2.64 -6.34 33.76
C ARG A 190 -2.06 -5.15 33.00
N ASN A 191 -2.71 -3.98 33.02
CA ASN A 191 -2.31 -2.78 32.25
C ASN A 191 -2.22 -3.04 30.74
N ALA A 192 -3.13 -3.84 30.19
CA ALA A 192 -3.15 -4.17 28.77
C ALA A 192 -3.76 -3.05 27.90
N ASN A 193 -4.52 -2.13 28.49
CA ASN A 193 -5.09 -0.98 27.77
C ASN A 193 -4.14 0.23 27.84
N GLN A 194 -3.76 0.78 26.69
CA GLN A 194 -3.08 2.06 26.57
C GLN A 194 -4.11 3.17 26.32
N TYR A 195 -3.84 4.35 26.86
CA TYR A 195 -4.80 5.44 26.93
C TYR A 195 -4.28 6.72 26.31
N ALA A 196 -5.14 7.39 25.55
CA ALA A 196 -5.00 8.77 25.15
C ALA A 196 -5.86 9.70 26.03
N LEU A 197 -5.57 11.00 25.99
CA LEU A 197 -6.46 12.01 26.57
C LEU A 197 -7.65 12.28 25.64
N SER A 198 -8.81 12.53 26.26
CA SER A 198 -10.05 12.88 25.60
C SER A 198 -10.80 14.01 26.31
N TRP A 199 -11.63 14.73 25.55
CA TRP A 199 -12.43 15.86 26.02
C TRP A 199 -13.89 15.66 25.60
N PRO A 200 -14.81 15.44 26.55
CA PRO A 200 -16.22 15.13 26.28
C PRO A 200 -17.02 16.38 25.87
N LEU A 201 -16.78 16.88 24.65
CA LEU A 201 -17.52 17.98 24.01
C LEU A 201 -18.82 17.49 23.35
N SER A 202 -19.40 18.19 22.37
CA SER A 202 -20.60 17.72 21.64
C SER A 202 -20.38 16.39 20.93
N HIS A 203 -19.18 16.18 20.39
CA HIS A 203 -18.82 14.96 19.65
C HIS A 203 -17.71 14.13 20.32
N GLY A 204 -17.14 14.62 21.44
CA GLY A 204 -15.94 14.03 22.04
C GLY A 204 -14.71 14.22 21.15
N ILE A 205 -13.60 14.63 21.73
CA ILE A 205 -12.33 14.77 21.00
C ILE A 205 -11.30 13.88 21.67
N VAL A 206 -10.48 13.19 20.88
CA VAL A 206 -9.30 12.45 21.34
C VAL A 206 -8.07 13.11 20.71
N GLY A 207 -6.98 13.32 21.47
CA GLY A 207 -5.77 13.97 20.94
C GLY A 207 -5.58 15.47 21.26
N LYS A 208 -5.31 16.36 20.29
CA LYS A 208 -5.01 17.79 20.59
C LYS A 208 -6.29 18.64 20.67
N ASN A 209 -6.56 19.36 21.78
CA ASN A 209 -7.65 20.37 21.82
C ASN A 209 -7.23 21.71 22.45
N TYR A 210 -6.51 22.55 21.71
CA TYR A 210 -5.92 23.78 22.28
C TYR A 210 -6.89 24.91 22.63
N SER A 211 -8.16 24.80 22.26
CA SER A 211 -9.04 25.97 22.13
C SER A 211 -9.92 26.29 23.37
N LYS A 212 -10.01 25.41 24.38
CA LYS A 212 -11.04 25.52 25.45
C LYS A 212 -10.60 25.12 26.88
N TYR A 213 -9.33 25.27 27.25
CA TYR A 213 -8.80 24.78 28.55
C TYR A 213 -9.27 25.50 29.84
N ASN A 214 -10.17 26.48 29.77
CA ASN A 214 -10.70 27.09 31.00
C ASN A 214 -11.80 26.22 31.64
N GLY A 215 -11.37 25.19 32.39
CA GLY A 215 -12.21 24.48 33.37
C GLY A 215 -12.90 23.20 32.89
N GLN A 216 -12.48 22.59 31.78
CA GLN A 216 -13.02 21.30 31.32
C GLN A 216 -12.16 20.14 31.83
N SER A 217 -12.79 19.10 32.37
CA SER A 217 -12.12 17.86 32.80
C SER A 217 -11.72 17.01 31.60
N ASP A 218 -10.45 16.61 31.54
CA ASP A 218 -9.94 15.56 30.64
C ASP A 218 -10.33 14.16 31.14
N TYR A 219 -10.38 13.19 30.24
CA TYR A 219 -10.69 11.77 30.51
C TYR A 219 -9.75 10.85 29.74
N LEU A 220 -9.56 9.63 30.22
CA LEU A 220 -8.81 8.60 29.51
C LEU A 220 -9.69 7.87 28.50
N PHE A 221 -9.22 7.76 27.26
CA PHE A 221 -9.87 7.01 26.19
C PHE A 221 -8.89 5.94 25.67
N PRO A 222 -9.27 4.64 25.66
CA PRO A 222 -8.37 3.60 25.16
C PRO A 222 -8.04 3.82 23.68
N ASN A 223 -6.76 3.79 23.32
CA ASN A 223 -6.30 3.90 21.93
C ASN A 223 -5.50 2.67 21.47
N ALA A 224 -5.05 1.81 22.38
CA ALA A 224 -4.49 0.51 22.04
C ALA A 224 -4.81 -0.55 23.10
N TRP A 225 -4.97 -1.79 22.64
CA TRP A 225 -5.27 -2.97 23.45
C TRP A 225 -4.16 -4.01 23.21
N ASN A 226 -3.28 -4.19 24.18
CA ASN A 226 -2.21 -5.19 24.13
C ASN A 226 -2.78 -6.59 24.42
N LEU A 227 -2.15 -7.63 23.88
CA LEU A 227 -2.52 -9.02 24.18
C LEU A 227 -2.39 -9.29 25.67
N SER A 228 -3.50 -9.54 26.36
CA SER A 228 -3.55 -9.75 27.81
C SER A 228 -3.67 -11.22 28.21
N ARG A 229 -4.25 -12.06 27.33
CA ARG A 229 -4.40 -13.50 27.59
C ARG A 229 -4.52 -14.30 26.29
N GLN A 230 -3.97 -15.50 26.28
CA GLN A 230 -4.30 -16.58 25.35
C GLN A 230 -5.00 -17.71 26.10
N GLU A 231 -5.94 -18.39 25.46
CA GLU A 231 -6.68 -19.51 26.05
C GLU A 231 -7.03 -20.57 25.00
N ASP A 232 -6.72 -21.83 25.27
CA ASP A 232 -7.12 -22.95 24.41
C ASP A 232 -8.52 -23.48 24.78
N LEU A 233 -9.01 -24.44 23.98
CA LEU A 233 -10.33 -25.06 24.20
C LEU A 233 -10.42 -25.87 25.51
N ASP A 234 -9.29 -26.27 26.08
CA ASP A 234 -9.21 -27.05 27.33
C ASP A 234 -9.12 -26.15 28.57
N GLY A 235 -9.14 -24.82 28.38
CA GLY A 235 -9.03 -23.82 29.44
C GLY A 235 -7.60 -23.57 29.92
N ASN A 236 -6.58 -24.13 29.25
CA ASN A 236 -5.20 -23.74 29.50
C ASN A 236 -5.00 -22.32 28.98
N TYR A 237 -4.28 -21.52 29.74
CA TYR A 237 -4.07 -20.12 29.40
C TYR A 237 -2.62 -19.66 29.59
N ILE A 238 -2.29 -18.57 28.88
CA ILE A 238 -1.08 -17.75 29.05
C ILE A 238 -1.54 -16.31 29.29
N GLU A 239 -1.09 -15.66 30.36
CA GLU A 239 -1.42 -14.27 30.70
C GLU A 239 -0.22 -13.35 30.51
N TYR A 240 -0.49 -12.11 30.12
CA TYR A 240 0.52 -11.08 29.86
C TYR A 240 0.26 -9.88 30.77
N PHE A 241 1.32 -9.34 31.34
CA PHE A 241 1.30 -8.22 32.27
C PHE A 241 2.22 -7.12 31.76
N TYR A 242 1.80 -5.87 31.95
CA TYR A 242 2.49 -4.70 31.43
C TYR A 242 2.80 -3.69 32.54
N THR A 243 3.91 -2.99 32.35
CA THR A 243 4.25 -1.78 33.09
C THR A 243 4.03 -0.58 32.17
N GLN A 244 3.29 0.42 32.65
CA GLN A 244 3.01 1.65 31.89
C GLN A 244 3.58 2.86 32.61
N GLU A 245 4.18 3.79 31.85
CA GLU A 245 4.46 5.13 32.33
C GLU A 245 3.35 6.06 31.85
N SER A 246 2.85 6.89 32.77
CA SER A 246 1.80 7.86 32.47
C SER A 246 2.32 9.28 32.57
N GLU A 247 1.86 10.16 31.70
CA GLU A 247 2.26 11.56 31.69
C GLU A 247 1.06 12.49 31.70
N LYS A 248 1.18 13.58 32.47
CA LYS A 248 0.19 14.66 32.49
C LYS A 248 0.67 15.78 31.58
N LEU A 249 -0.26 16.44 30.88
CA LEU A 249 0.08 17.57 30.05
C LEU A 249 -0.06 18.86 30.82
N LYS A 250 0.95 19.72 30.73
CA LYS A 250 0.85 21.12 31.17
C LYS A 250 0.77 22.04 29.96
N ILE A 251 -0.36 22.73 29.86
CA ILE A 251 -0.67 23.62 28.76
C ILE A 251 -0.94 25.00 29.36
N ARG A 252 0.05 25.89 29.25
CA ARG A 252 0.07 27.19 29.94
C ARG A 252 -0.08 26.98 31.46
N ASP A 253 -1.16 27.49 32.05
CA ASP A 253 -1.46 27.39 33.48
C ASP A 253 -2.31 26.18 33.87
N TYR A 254 -2.70 25.34 32.90
CA TYR A 254 -3.52 24.14 33.14
C TYR A 254 -2.66 22.87 33.11
N THR A 255 -2.81 22.00 34.11
CA THR A 255 -2.28 20.62 34.09
C THR A 255 -3.44 19.63 34.04
N THR A 256 -3.37 18.66 33.14
CA THR A 256 -4.40 17.62 33.02
C THR A 256 -4.59 16.85 34.33
N VAL A 257 -5.83 16.48 34.63
CA VAL A 257 -6.18 15.73 35.83
C VAL A 257 -5.65 14.31 35.70
N ASN A 258 -5.86 13.69 34.55
CA ASN A 258 -5.40 12.36 34.22
C ASN A 258 -4.10 12.40 33.42
N GLY A 259 -3.32 11.32 33.53
CA GLY A 259 -2.15 11.10 32.70
C GLY A 259 -2.42 10.04 31.64
N TYR A 260 -2.07 10.32 30.39
CA TYR A 260 -2.18 9.37 29.29
C TYR A 260 -1.03 8.35 29.36
N THR A 261 -1.19 7.20 28.72
CA THR A 261 -0.12 6.19 28.61
C THR A 261 0.94 6.72 27.64
N LYS A 262 2.11 7.08 28.16
CA LYS A 262 3.24 7.54 27.35
C LYS A 262 4.07 6.36 26.86
N GLU A 263 4.37 5.43 27.76
CA GLU A 263 5.20 4.25 27.49
C GLU A 263 4.51 3.00 28.03
N CYS A 264 4.70 1.87 27.35
CA CYS A 264 4.14 0.58 27.76
C CYS A 264 5.14 -0.54 27.46
N TYR A 265 5.50 -1.30 28.48
CA TYR A 265 6.48 -2.37 28.43
C TYR A 265 5.87 -3.69 28.87
N LEU A 266 6.24 -4.80 28.22
CA LEU A 266 5.90 -6.13 28.72
C LEU A 266 6.71 -6.38 30.00
N ASP A 267 6.01 -6.72 31.08
CA ASP A 267 6.59 -6.93 32.42
C ASP A 267 6.77 -8.42 32.69
N SER A 268 5.72 -9.20 32.49
CA SER A 268 5.77 -10.65 32.71
C SER A 268 4.70 -11.40 31.94
N VAL A 269 4.96 -12.70 31.73
CA VAL A 269 4.08 -13.64 31.04
C VAL A 269 4.01 -14.89 31.87
N SER A 270 2.82 -15.37 32.22
CA SER A 270 2.64 -16.55 33.06
C SER A 270 1.75 -17.58 32.38
N SER A 271 1.98 -18.87 32.65
CA SER A 271 1.13 -19.94 32.17
C SER A 271 0.27 -20.53 33.28
N SER A 272 -0.88 -21.08 32.91
CA SER A 272 -1.72 -21.92 33.76
C SER A 272 -1.00 -23.16 34.32
N THR A 273 0.12 -23.58 33.70
CA THR A 273 1.00 -24.65 34.20
C THR A 273 1.96 -24.18 35.31
N GLY A 274 1.95 -22.89 35.65
CA GLY A 274 2.76 -22.26 36.68
C GLY A 274 4.16 -21.83 36.24
N GLY A 275 4.45 -21.87 34.94
CA GLY A 275 5.66 -21.26 34.36
C GLY A 275 5.52 -19.75 34.23
N ALA A 276 6.64 -19.04 34.17
CA ALA A 276 6.65 -17.59 33.96
C ALA A 276 7.92 -17.10 33.26
N ILE A 277 7.78 -16.01 32.53
CA ILE A 277 8.87 -15.24 31.94
C ILE A 277 8.73 -13.81 32.47
N LYS A 278 9.77 -13.23 33.05
CA LYS A 278 9.78 -11.86 33.58
C LYS A 278 10.80 -11.01 32.87
N PHE A 279 10.40 -9.82 32.45
CA PHE A 279 11.21 -8.84 31.74
C PHE A 279 11.62 -7.77 32.75
N ASN A 280 12.87 -7.82 33.20
CA ASN A 280 13.37 -6.90 34.22
C ASN A 280 13.89 -5.63 33.53
N LEU A 281 13.30 -4.49 33.90
CA LEU A 281 13.58 -3.19 33.30
C LEU A 281 14.36 -2.29 34.25
N LEU A 282 15.31 -1.53 33.72
CA LEU A 282 16.06 -0.51 34.44
C LEU A 282 15.87 0.87 33.79
N PRO A 283 16.02 1.98 34.56
CA PRO A 283 15.95 3.33 34.02
C PRO A 283 17.08 3.62 33.01
N LYS A 284 16.77 4.32 31.91
CA LYS A 284 17.75 4.83 30.93
C LYS A 284 18.47 6.08 31.46
N GLY A 285 19.57 6.44 30.79
CA GLY A 285 20.28 7.70 30.96
C GLY A 285 21.13 7.88 32.23
N GLU A 286 21.46 6.79 32.93
CA GLU A 286 22.42 6.82 34.04
C GLU A 286 23.87 6.66 33.57
N GLY A 287 24.81 7.28 34.28
CA GLY A 287 26.26 7.08 34.10
C GLY A 287 26.76 7.40 32.69
N LEU A 288 27.35 6.39 32.01
CA LEU A 288 27.88 6.56 30.66
C LEU A 288 26.81 6.84 29.60
N PHE A 289 25.54 6.59 29.92
CA PHE A 289 24.39 6.81 29.05
C PHE A 289 23.71 8.16 29.28
N TRP A 290 24.27 9.02 30.14
CA TRP A 290 23.76 10.38 30.36
C TRP A 290 23.56 11.11 29.03
N GLY A 291 22.34 11.59 28.78
CA GLY A 291 21.93 12.17 27.49
C GLY A 291 20.90 11.34 26.70
N GLU A 292 20.64 10.09 27.09
CA GLU A 292 19.64 9.22 26.43
C GLU A 292 18.19 9.72 26.56
N TYR A 293 17.88 10.46 27.62
CA TYR A 293 16.54 10.96 27.96
C TYR A 293 16.40 12.49 27.90
N VAL A 294 17.31 13.13 27.16
CA VAL A 294 17.44 14.58 27.13
C VAL A 294 16.77 15.12 25.87
N ASP A 295 15.92 16.13 26.03
CA ASP A 295 15.16 16.78 24.97
C ASP A 295 15.96 17.79 24.13
N SER A 296 15.27 18.50 23.22
CA SER A 296 15.82 19.54 22.35
C SER A 296 16.51 20.68 23.10
N GLU A 297 16.12 20.98 24.34
CA GLU A 297 16.65 22.05 25.18
C GLU A 297 17.77 21.58 26.14
N GLY A 298 18.18 20.32 26.05
CA GLY A 298 19.17 19.78 26.97
C GLY A 298 18.58 19.49 28.36
N GLN A 299 17.25 19.52 28.51
CA GLN A 299 16.58 19.20 29.75
C GLN A 299 16.24 17.71 29.80
N VAL A 300 16.27 17.19 31.01
CA VAL A 300 15.84 15.82 31.27
C VAL A 300 14.31 15.83 31.15
N GLU A 301 13.75 14.99 30.27
CA GLU A 301 12.30 14.91 30.04
C GLU A 301 11.58 14.21 31.22
N VAL A 302 11.71 14.76 32.44
CA VAL A 302 11.23 14.14 33.70
C VAL A 302 10.08 14.85 34.34
N ASP A 303 9.72 16.06 33.91
CA ASP A 303 8.59 16.73 34.52
C ASP A 303 7.53 17.12 33.50
N ALA A 304 6.27 16.87 33.89
CA ALA A 304 5.08 17.32 33.18
C ALA A 304 5.02 18.85 33.01
N SER A 305 6.05 19.59 33.45
CA SER A 305 6.04 21.03 33.63
C SER A 305 6.71 21.81 32.50
N SER A 306 7.41 21.14 31.57
CA SER A 306 8.31 21.77 30.60
C SER A 306 7.99 21.71 29.09
N ALA A 307 7.09 20.89 28.52
CA ALA A 307 6.89 20.94 27.05
C ALA A 307 5.50 20.55 26.49
N PRO A 308 5.12 21.12 25.30
CA PRO A 308 3.88 20.83 24.54
C PRO A 308 4.00 19.60 23.60
N ASP A 309 4.87 18.65 23.94
CA ASP A 309 5.43 17.57 23.10
C ASP A 309 4.69 16.22 23.16
N ALA A 310 3.54 16.17 23.83
CA ALA A 310 2.64 15.03 24.03
C ALA A 310 2.22 14.20 22.79
N PHE A 311 2.70 14.57 21.62
CA PHE A 311 2.35 14.02 20.31
C PHE A 311 3.59 13.80 19.42
N ILE A 312 4.77 13.81 20.02
CA ILE A 312 6.04 13.34 19.44
C ILE A 312 6.26 11.91 19.94
N ASP A 313 6.97 11.07 19.18
CA ASP A 313 7.28 9.70 19.58
C ASP A 313 7.93 9.67 20.98
N PRO A 314 7.48 8.80 21.89
CA PRO A 314 7.90 8.85 23.28
C PRO A 314 9.39 8.51 23.40
N ILE A 315 10.15 9.37 24.09
CA ILE A 315 11.47 8.96 24.58
C ILE A 315 11.25 7.90 25.65
N GLU A 316 11.56 6.65 25.31
CA GLU A 316 11.45 5.57 26.26
C GLU A 316 12.42 5.77 27.44
N ARG A 317 11.90 5.67 28.67
CA ARG A 317 12.67 5.91 29.91
C ARG A 317 13.27 4.64 30.50
N LYS A 318 12.93 3.46 29.98
CA LYS A 318 13.44 2.17 30.47
C LYS A 318 14.14 1.37 29.37
N TYR A 319 15.03 0.48 29.79
CA TYR A 319 15.63 -0.54 28.93
C TYR A 319 15.53 -1.92 29.57
N LEU A 320 15.57 -2.96 28.74
CA LEU A 320 15.53 -4.36 29.15
C LEU A 320 16.91 -4.78 29.67
N ASP A 321 17.03 -5.07 30.96
CA ASP A 321 18.29 -5.51 31.56
C ASP A 321 18.45 -7.04 31.42
N ASN A 322 17.43 -7.79 31.84
CA ASN A 322 17.44 -9.24 31.72
C ASN A 322 16.03 -9.83 31.65
N ILE A 323 15.94 -11.06 31.14
CA ILE A 323 14.73 -11.89 31.17
C ILE A 323 14.97 -13.04 32.15
N SER A 324 14.13 -13.17 33.17
CA SER A 324 14.16 -14.30 34.10
C SER A 324 13.12 -15.35 33.68
N ILE A 325 13.54 -16.62 33.62
CA ILE A 325 12.71 -17.73 33.16
C ILE A 325 12.42 -18.67 34.33
N TYR A 326 11.15 -19.04 34.47
CA TYR A 326 10.65 -19.93 35.49
C TYR A 326 9.86 -21.07 34.84
N GLY A 327 10.24 -22.31 35.16
CA GLY A 327 9.51 -23.51 34.76
C GLY A 327 8.24 -23.75 35.58
N PRO A 328 7.58 -24.90 35.41
CA PRO A 328 6.38 -25.26 36.16
C PRO A 328 6.56 -25.14 37.67
N SER A 329 5.51 -24.73 38.38
CA SER A 329 5.57 -24.40 39.83
C SER A 329 6.48 -23.23 40.19
N ASN A 330 6.72 -22.30 39.24
CA ASN A 330 7.52 -21.09 39.44
C ASN A 330 8.98 -21.36 39.89
N ILE A 331 9.55 -22.48 39.43
CA ILE A 331 10.95 -22.85 39.71
C ILE A 331 11.84 -22.10 38.74
N TYR A 332 12.80 -21.33 39.24
CA TYR A 332 13.78 -20.61 38.41
C TYR A 332 14.60 -21.59 37.56
N THR A 333 14.62 -21.39 36.24
CA THR A 333 15.34 -22.24 35.28
C THR A 333 16.57 -21.56 34.68
N GLY A 334 16.62 -20.23 34.72
CA GLY A 334 17.72 -19.45 34.14
C GLY A 334 17.33 -18.02 33.83
N SER A 335 18.26 -17.27 33.24
CA SER A 335 18.04 -15.90 32.78
C SER A 335 18.74 -15.62 31.45
N ILE A 336 18.33 -14.53 30.81
CA ILE A 336 18.95 -13.98 29.60
C ILE A 336 19.33 -12.55 29.90
N ASN A 337 20.63 -12.26 29.95
CA ASN A 337 21.14 -10.94 30.34
C ASN A 337 21.55 -10.15 29.08
N PHE A 338 21.19 -8.87 29.04
CA PHE A 338 21.49 -7.96 27.94
C PHE A 338 22.59 -6.99 28.37
N CYS A 339 23.64 -6.85 27.58
CA CYS A 339 24.74 -5.91 27.87
C CYS A 339 24.76 -4.78 26.84
N TYR A 340 25.00 -3.56 27.31
CA TYR A 340 24.89 -2.36 26.49
C TYR A 340 26.17 -1.51 26.49
N SER A 341 26.38 -0.78 25.40
CA SER A 341 27.36 0.32 25.31
C SER A 341 26.70 1.59 24.75
N PRO A 342 27.20 2.79 25.10
CA PRO A 342 26.68 4.03 24.53
C PRO A 342 27.35 4.35 23.18
N LEU A 343 26.56 4.75 22.20
CA LEU A 343 27.02 5.47 21.00
C LEU A 343 26.85 6.97 21.25
N LYS A 344 27.96 7.70 21.35
CA LYS A 344 27.97 9.14 21.68
C LYS A 344 28.37 9.99 20.48
N ILE A 345 27.38 10.55 19.79
CA ILE A 345 27.62 11.38 18.62
C ILE A 345 27.77 12.82 19.10
N VAL A 346 28.80 13.50 18.60
CA VAL A 346 29.01 14.93 18.85
C VAL A 346 28.89 15.67 17.52
N PRO A 347 27.67 16.09 17.11
CA PRO A 347 27.52 16.96 15.95
C PRO A 347 28.35 18.24 16.11
N GLU A 348 28.96 18.71 15.03
CA GLU A 348 29.80 19.92 15.04
C GLU A 348 29.05 21.11 15.68
N GLY A 349 29.67 21.72 16.69
CA GLY A 349 29.11 22.91 17.36
C GLY A 349 28.04 22.62 18.42
N THR A 350 27.81 21.36 18.81
CA THR A 350 26.92 20.99 19.92
C THR A 350 27.67 20.26 21.02
N ASP A 351 27.13 20.28 22.24
CA ASP A 351 27.72 19.57 23.39
C ASP A 351 27.48 18.03 23.34
N GLY A 352 26.82 17.52 22.27
CA GLY A 352 26.50 16.09 22.10
C GLY A 352 25.38 15.54 23.00
N TYR A 353 24.85 16.36 23.91
CA TYR A 353 23.68 16.00 24.73
C TYR A 353 22.45 15.79 23.84
N GLY A 354 21.68 14.72 24.09
CA GLY A 354 20.51 14.33 23.29
C GLY A 354 20.80 13.45 22.07
N TYR A 355 22.05 13.06 21.81
CA TYR A 355 22.43 12.15 20.70
C TYR A 355 23.01 10.82 21.17
N VAL A 356 22.90 10.51 22.46
CA VAL A 356 23.42 9.26 23.02
C VAL A 356 22.43 8.14 22.70
N LYS A 357 22.88 7.10 22.00
CA LYS A 357 22.07 5.91 21.69
C LYS A 357 22.59 4.68 22.43
N ARG A 358 21.68 3.79 22.82
CA ARG A 358 22.03 2.51 23.46
C ARG A 358 22.32 1.43 22.42
N LEU A 359 23.51 0.84 22.40
CA LEU A 359 23.86 -0.31 21.55
C LEU A 359 23.81 -1.61 22.36
N LEU A 360 23.08 -2.62 21.89
CA LEU A 360 23.07 -3.95 22.49
C LEU A 360 24.32 -4.71 22.05
N THR A 361 25.29 -4.88 22.94
CA THR A 361 26.58 -5.48 22.61
C THR A 361 26.66 -6.98 22.89
N ARG A 362 25.76 -7.51 23.74
CA ARG A 362 25.77 -8.94 24.08
C ARG A 362 24.41 -9.41 24.61
N ILE A 363 24.05 -10.65 24.27
CA ILE A 363 23.02 -11.44 24.95
C ILE A 363 23.69 -12.66 25.57
N VAL A 364 23.45 -12.92 26.86
CA VAL A 364 24.05 -14.03 27.61
C VAL A 364 22.96 -14.90 28.21
N PHE A 365 22.92 -16.17 27.86
CA PHE A 365 22.01 -17.15 28.45
C PHE A 365 22.70 -17.82 29.64
N VAL A 366 22.00 -17.83 30.77
CA VAL A 366 22.49 -18.33 32.04
C VAL A 366 21.51 -19.37 32.57
N ASP A 367 22.01 -20.52 32.99
CA ASP A 367 21.18 -21.59 33.56
C ASP A 367 20.81 -21.34 35.03
N ALA A 368 20.04 -22.26 35.62
CA ALA A 368 19.61 -22.18 37.02
C ALA A 368 20.78 -22.16 38.04
N THR A 369 21.98 -22.60 37.65
CA THR A 369 23.18 -22.60 38.50
C THR A 369 23.98 -21.31 38.42
N GLY A 370 23.64 -20.43 37.47
CA GLY A 370 24.40 -19.22 37.17
C GLY A 370 25.50 -19.45 36.13
N ALA A 371 25.61 -20.63 35.53
CA ALA A 371 26.58 -20.92 34.48
C ALA A 371 26.08 -20.41 33.13
N GLN A 372 26.97 -19.81 32.34
CA GLN A 372 26.65 -19.38 30.98
C GLN A 372 26.44 -20.60 30.07
N SER A 373 25.23 -20.76 29.54
CA SER A 373 24.88 -21.85 28.61
C SER A 373 25.07 -21.45 27.14
N ASP A 374 24.86 -20.17 26.81
CA ASP A 374 25.00 -19.62 25.46
C ASP A 374 25.33 -18.11 25.53
N ARG A 375 25.85 -17.54 24.45
CA ARG A 375 26.18 -16.11 24.32
C ARG A 375 26.25 -15.69 22.87
N GLU A 376 25.81 -14.47 22.60
CA GLU A 376 25.97 -13.79 21.32
C GLU A 376 26.51 -12.38 21.56
N ASP A 377 27.56 -11.98 20.85
CA ASP A 377 28.11 -10.62 20.87
C ASP A 377 27.82 -9.89 19.57
N TYR A 378 27.63 -8.58 19.67
CA TYR A 378 27.43 -7.66 18.57
C TYR A 378 28.51 -6.59 18.59
N GLU A 379 29.24 -6.48 17.48
CA GLU A 379 30.18 -5.39 17.21
C GLU A 379 29.51 -4.40 16.26
N TYR A 380 29.72 -3.09 16.46
CA TYR A 380 29.09 -2.04 15.66
C TYR A 380 30.11 -1.16 14.95
N PHE A 381 29.67 -0.45 13.92
CA PHE A 381 30.37 0.75 13.45
C PHE A 381 30.05 1.89 14.43
N ASP A 382 30.95 2.16 15.37
CA ASP A 382 30.77 3.14 16.45
C ASP A 382 31.82 4.27 16.43
N ASN A 383 32.66 4.32 15.40
CA ASN A 383 33.66 5.37 15.23
C ASN A 383 33.00 6.70 14.83
N VAL A 384 32.58 7.46 15.83
CA VAL A 384 31.92 8.77 15.68
C VAL A 384 32.80 9.85 15.01
N ASN A 385 34.11 9.63 14.97
CA ASN A 385 35.05 10.53 14.29
C ASN A 385 35.19 10.23 12.79
N ALA A 386 34.49 9.22 12.26
CA ALA A 386 34.40 8.98 10.82
C ALA A 386 33.61 10.12 10.17
N THR A 387 34.31 11.18 9.78
CA THR A 387 33.73 12.41 9.23
C THR A 387 33.32 12.29 7.77
N GLN A 388 33.81 11.28 7.03
CA GLN A 388 33.50 11.05 5.61
C GLN A 388 33.56 9.56 5.24
N GLY A 389 32.82 9.16 4.21
CA GLY A 389 32.87 7.81 3.62
C GLY A 389 31.83 6.83 4.17
N ILE A 390 32.02 5.54 3.84
CA ILE A 390 31.11 4.43 4.16
C ILE A 390 30.91 4.28 5.68
N GLU A 391 31.97 4.43 6.49
CA GLU A 391 31.87 4.26 7.94
C GLU A 391 30.96 5.29 8.60
N SER A 392 30.91 6.53 8.08
CA SER A 392 29.95 7.54 8.54
C SER A 392 28.51 7.14 8.21
N ALA A 393 28.28 6.58 7.00
CA ALA A 393 26.98 6.10 6.54
C ALA A 393 26.47 4.86 7.31
N LEU A 394 27.37 4.15 8.00
CA LEU A 394 27.07 2.91 8.72
C LEU A 394 27.08 3.09 10.23
N LEU A 395 27.31 4.29 10.74
CA LEU A 395 27.36 4.55 12.18
C LEU A 395 26.12 3.97 12.88
N GLY A 396 26.33 3.19 13.93
CA GLY A 396 25.30 2.48 14.69
C GLY A 396 24.82 1.14 14.11
N THR A 397 25.26 0.76 12.90
CA THR A 397 24.93 -0.56 12.32
C THR A 397 25.88 -1.67 12.81
N ILE A 398 25.38 -2.91 12.88
CA ILE A 398 26.17 -4.10 13.25
C ILE A 398 27.27 -4.37 12.21
N LYS A 399 28.51 -4.39 12.68
CA LYS A 399 29.72 -4.76 11.94
C LYS A 399 29.99 -6.27 11.99
N ALA A 400 29.75 -6.91 13.14
CA ALA A 400 29.96 -8.34 13.28
C ALA A 400 29.07 -8.96 14.37
N ILE A 401 28.76 -10.24 14.21
CA ILE A 401 28.07 -11.07 15.20
C ILE A 401 29.00 -12.23 15.57
N GLN A 402 29.17 -12.49 16.86
CA GLN A 402 30.03 -13.58 17.34
C GLN A 402 29.26 -14.49 18.30
N GLY A 403 29.27 -15.79 18.02
CA GLY A 403 28.68 -16.83 18.86
C GLY A 403 29.64 -17.37 19.94
N PRO A 404 29.19 -18.34 20.75
CA PRO A 404 29.94 -18.81 21.92
C PRO A 404 31.20 -19.61 21.56
N THR A 405 31.24 -20.26 20.39
CA THR A 405 32.32 -21.18 19.95
C THR A 405 33.26 -20.56 18.91
N CYS A 406 33.56 -19.27 19.02
CA CYS A 406 34.42 -18.50 18.10
C CYS A 406 33.85 -18.31 16.67
N GLY A 407 32.64 -18.80 16.36
CA GLY A 407 31.96 -18.46 15.11
C GLY A 407 31.73 -16.96 15.04
N ARG A 408 32.15 -16.31 13.94
CA ARG A 408 32.04 -14.86 13.74
C ARG A 408 31.57 -14.59 12.31
N VAL A 409 30.48 -13.85 12.17
CA VAL A 409 30.03 -13.29 10.88
C VAL A 409 30.43 -11.83 10.87
N GLU A 410 31.15 -11.41 9.84
CA GLU A 410 31.50 -10.00 9.62
C GLU A 410 30.75 -9.49 8.39
N TYR A 411 30.21 -8.28 8.51
CA TYR A 411 29.47 -7.64 7.44
C TYR A 411 30.34 -6.57 6.79
N ASN A 412 30.72 -6.83 5.55
CA ASN A 412 31.41 -5.87 4.72
C ASN A 412 30.38 -5.08 3.90
N TYR A 413 30.10 -3.88 4.37
CA TYR A 413 29.22 -2.96 3.70
C TYR A 413 29.98 -2.22 2.60
N THR A 414 29.37 -2.18 1.42
CA THR A 414 29.84 -1.33 0.34
C THR A 414 28.76 -0.29 0.12
N SER A 415 29.09 1.00 0.27
CA SER A 415 28.19 2.00 -0.31
C SER A 415 28.31 1.86 -1.82
N TYR A 416 27.24 1.38 -2.41
CA TYR A 416 27.01 1.69 -3.80
C TYR A 416 26.47 3.10 -3.78
N SER A 417 27.34 4.07 -4.09
CA SER A 417 26.85 5.21 -4.86
C SER A 417 26.12 4.55 -6.03
N THR A 418 24.80 4.58 -5.99
CA THR A 418 24.09 4.50 -7.25
C THR A 418 24.78 5.57 -8.07
N THR A 419 25.46 5.21 -9.16
CA THR A 419 25.73 6.14 -10.26
C THR A 419 24.40 6.51 -10.92
N VAL A 420 23.40 6.83 -10.11
CA VAL A 420 22.53 7.97 -10.22
C VAL A 420 23.50 9.14 -10.38
N ASP A 421 23.64 9.64 -11.60
CA ASP A 421 24.10 11.02 -11.81
C ASP A 421 23.39 11.87 -10.75
N SER A 422 24.16 12.52 -9.87
CA SER A 422 23.77 13.01 -8.53
C SER A 422 22.56 13.96 -8.47
N ASP A 423 21.98 14.27 -9.61
CA ASP A 423 20.85 15.17 -9.77
C ASP A 423 19.50 14.43 -9.95
N TYR A 424 19.46 13.13 -10.27
CA TYR A 424 18.20 12.42 -10.65
C TYR A 424 18.04 11.02 -10.06
N HIS A 425 16.89 10.71 -9.46
CA HIS A 425 16.53 9.35 -9.02
C HIS A 425 16.28 8.43 -10.23
N MET A 426 17.37 7.91 -10.81
CA MET A 426 17.37 7.19 -12.08
C MET A 426 18.31 5.98 -12.03
N ALA A 427 17.91 4.89 -12.65
CA ALA A 427 18.76 3.72 -12.88
C ALA A 427 18.70 3.30 -14.34
N SER A 428 19.84 2.88 -14.90
CA SER A 428 19.90 2.38 -16.28
C SER A 428 19.76 0.87 -16.34
N VAL A 429 19.18 0.39 -17.44
CA VAL A 429 19.14 -1.03 -17.83
C VAL A 429 19.62 -1.18 -19.27
N PRO A 430 20.62 -2.05 -19.54
CA PRO A 430 21.22 -2.17 -20.86
C PRO A 430 20.23 -2.67 -21.93
N GLY A 431 20.05 -1.89 -22.99
CA GLY A 431 19.44 -2.30 -24.28
C GLY A 431 18.03 -2.91 -24.21
N LEU A 432 17.28 -2.62 -23.14
CA LEU A 432 15.95 -3.19 -22.90
C LEU A 432 14.86 -2.23 -23.40
N LYS A 433 13.87 -2.74 -24.15
CA LYS A 433 12.74 -1.97 -24.72
C LYS A 433 11.40 -2.59 -24.36
N LYS A 434 10.30 -1.87 -24.60
CA LYS A 434 8.94 -2.27 -24.24
C LYS A 434 8.85 -2.61 -22.75
N ILE A 435 9.47 -1.78 -21.91
CA ILE A 435 9.64 -2.06 -20.50
C ILE A 435 8.29 -1.95 -19.78
N LYS A 436 7.98 -2.93 -18.93
CA LYS A 436 6.86 -2.89 -17.99
C LYS A 436 7.32 -3.24 -16.58
N LEU A 437 6.70 -2.63 -15.58
CA LEU A 437 7.01 -2.79 -14.16
C LEU A 437 5.94 -3.66 -13.49
N GLY A 438 6.36 -4.63 -12.68
CA GLY A 438 5.51 -5.40 -11.79
C GLY A 438 6.13 -5.59 -10.41
N TYR A 439 5.42 -6.29 -9.53
CA TYR A 439 5.84 -6.52 -8.14
C TYR A 439 5.77 -7.99 -7.76
N LYS A 440 6.71 -8.46 -6.95
CA LYS A 440 6.65 -9.78 -6.32
C LYS A 440 5.77 -9.77 -5.07
N GLY A 441 5.43 -10.95 -4.55
CA GLY A 441 4.64 -11.17 -3.33
C GLY A 441 5.20 -10.44 -2.12
N ASN A 442 6.53 -10.39 -2.03
CA ASN A 442 7.30 -9.68 -0.99
C ASN A 442 7.45 -8.16 -1.25
N GLY A 443 6.81 -7.61 -2.28
CA GLY A 443 6.89 -6.19 -2.65
C GLY A 443 8.12 -5.80 -3.47
N THR A 444 9.05 -6.71 -3.78
CA THR A 444 10.21 -6.40 -4.63
C THR A 444 9.75 -6.02 -6.05
N PRO A 445 10.08 -4.82 -6.55
CA PRO A 445 9.80 -4.44 -7.92
C PRO A 445 10.62 -5.26 -8.92
N TYR A 446 10.02 -5.62 -10.05
CA TYR A 446 10.73 -6.19 -11.20
C TYR A 446 10.30 -5.49 -12.47
N ILE A 447 11.19 -5.43 -13.46
CA ILE A 447 10.85 -5.02 -14.81
C ILE A 447 11.02 -6.19 -15.77
N VAL A 448 10.22 -6.14 -16.83
CA VAL A 448 10.33 -7.05 -17.96
C VAL A 448 10.48 -6.23 -19.24
N GLY A 449 11.22 -6.75 -20.21
CA GLY A 449 11.38 -6.08 -21.49
C GLY A 449 12.04 -6.96 -22.54
N LEU A 450 12.18 -6.39 -23.74
CA LEU A 450 12.81 -7.02 -24.89
C LEU A 450 14.22 -6.47 -25.10
N THR A 451 15.19 -7.36 -25.26
CA THR A 451 16.54 -6.97 -25.69
C THR A 451 16.56 -6.55 -27.16
N LYS A 452 17.70 -6.02 -27.62
CA LYS A 452 17.97 -5.78 -29.04
C LYS A 452 17.76 -7.03 -29.91
N ASP A 453 18.11 -8.21 -29.38
CA ASP A 453 17.93 -9.52 -30.05
C ASP A 453 16.52 -10.10 -29.86
N LYS A 454 15.60 -9.29 -29.33
CA LYS A 454 14.19 -9.61 -29.08
C LYS A 454 13.99 -10.78 -28.12
N THR A 455 14.94 -11.02 -27.22
CA THR A 455 14.76 -11.97 -26.11
C THR A 455 14.08 -11.28 -24.93
N VAL A 456 13.25 -12.03 -24.19
CA VAL A 456 12.56 -11.53 -23.00
C VAL A 456 13.49 -11.64 -21.81
N GLN A 457 13.74 -10.53 -21.12
CA GLN A 457 14.53 -10.49 -19.90
C GLN A 457 13.72 -9.95 -18.72
N VAL A 458 14.07 -10.44 -17.53
CA VAL A 458 13.53 -9.97 -16.25
C VAL A 458 14.67 -9.41 -15.40
N TRP A 459 14.45 -8.23 -14.85
CA TRP A 459 15.38 -7.57 -13.94
C TRP A 459 14.65 -7.23 -12.65
N GLU A 460 15.31 -7.35 -11.51
CA GLU A 460 14.74 -7.06 -10.19
C GLU A 460 15.42 -5.86 -9.55
N TRP A 461 14.65 -5.04 -8.83
CA TRP A 461 15.20 -3.95 -8.04
C TRP A 461 15.77 -4.49 -6.74
N LYS A 462 17.10 -4.51 -6.63
CA LYS A 462 17.82 -4.99 -5.45
C LYS A 462 19.00 -4.08 -5.19
N PHE A 463 19.22 -3.73 -3.92
CA PHE A 463 20.35 -2.89 -3.51
C PHE A 463 20.42 -1.54 -4.26
N GLY A 464 19.25 -0.92 -4.51
CA GLY A 464 19.15 0.37 -5.18
C GLY A 464 19.46 0.37 -6.69
N ARG A 465 19.46 -0.80 -7.35
CA ARG A 465 19.66 -0.92 -8.79
C ARG A 465 18.85 -2.06 -9.39
N TRP A 466 18.73 -2.05 -10.72
CA TRP A 466 18.22 -3.18 -11.48
C TRP A 466 19.29 -4.26 -11.62
N ILE A 467 18.99 -5.47 -11.17
CA ILE A 467 19.85 -6.65 -11.29
C ILE A 467 19.18 -7.62 -12.24
N TYR A 468 19.92 -8.03 -13.28
CA TYR A 468 19.48 -9.06 -14.20
C TYR A 468 19.23 -10.37 -13.45
N VAL A 469 18.05 -10.95 -13.63
CA VAL A 469 17.68 -12.21 -12.97
C VAL A 469 17.77 -13.35 -13.96
N ASN A 470 16.94 -13.31 -15.01
CA ASN A 470 16.97 -14.33 -16.05
C ASN A 470 16.54 -13.80 -17.42
N GLN A 471 16.82 -14.62 -18.42
CA GLN A 471 16.17 -14.59 -19.72
C GLN A 471 15.09 -15.68 -19.70
N ILE A 472 13.90 -15.38 -20.21
CA ILE A 472 12.82 -16.35 -20.27
C ILE A 472 13.02 -17.25 -21.49
N ASP A 473 13.27 -18.53 -21.23
CA ASP A 473 13.31 -19.56 -22.25
C ASP A 473 11.91 -20.13 -22.56
N GLY A 474 11.75 -20.77 -23.71
CA GLY A 474 10.48 -21.41 -24.10
C GLY A 474 9.38 -20.45 -24.59
N VAL A 475 9.73 -19.18 -24.80
CA VAL A 475 8.89 -18.17 -25.49
C VAL A 475 9.51 -17.81 -26.85
N LYS A 476 8.68 -17.36 -27.80
CA LYS A 476 9.17 -16.86 -29.09
C LYS A 476 10.01 -15.59 -28.89
N LYS A 477 10.99 -15.36 -29.76
CA LYS A 477 11.63 -14.04 -29.88
C LYS A 477 10.57 -13.01 -30.24
N GLY A 478 10.58 -11.87 -29.58
CA GLY A 478 9.62 -10.79 -29.80
C GLY A 478 9.69 -10.17 -31.19
N SER A 479 8.65 -9.40 -31.52
CA SER A 479 8.60 -8.49 -32.67
C SER A 479 8.54 -7.04 -32.16
N ASP A 480 8.56 -6.05 -33.07
CA ASP A 480 8.35 -4.65 -32.68
C ASP A 480 6.93 -4.38 -32.16
N LYS A 481 5.99 -5.29 -32.45
CA LYS A 481 4.61 -5.25 -31.96
C LYS A 481 4.39 -6.03 -30.67
N SER A 482 5.39 -6.79 -30.22
CA SER A 482 5.31 -7.49 -28.94
C SER A 482 5.19 -6.54 -27.76
N THR A 483 4.50 -6.96 -26.72
CA THR A 483 4.28 -6.19 -25.50
C THR A 483 4.20 -7.10 -24.28
N PHE A 484 4.09 -6.49 -23.10
CA PHE A 484 3.89 -7.18 -21.83
C PHE A 484 2.64 -6.65 -21.13
N MET A 485 1.93 -7.54 -20.47
CA MET A 485 0.83 -7.21 -19.56
C MET A 485 1.20 -7.71 -18.17
N ILE A 486 1.09 -6.85 -17.17
CA ILE A 486 1.50 -7.13 -15.80
C ILE A 486 0.28 -7.56 -15.00
N GLY A 487 0.37 -8.72 -14.33
CA GLY A 487 -0.65 -9.16 -13.38
C GLY A 487 -0.48 -8.47 -12.02
N ASN A 488 -1.12 -9.02 -10.98
CA ASN A 488 -1.03 -8.46 -9.63
C ASN A 488 0.37 -8.60 -9.02
N LYS A 489 0.68 -9.79 -8.49
CA LYS A 489 1.99 -10.09 -7.90
C LYS A 489 2.55 -11.38 -8.47
N ASP A 490 3.87 -11.45 -8.67
CA ASP A 490 4.61 -12.66 -9.04
C ASP A 490 4.35 -13.21 -10.45
N TRP A 491 3.72 -12.46 -11.36
CA TRP A 491 3.48 -12.95 -12.71
C TRP A 491 3.22 -11.85 -13.73
N PHE A 492 3.47 -12.17 -15.00
CA PHE A 492 3.18 -11.32 -16.15
C PHE A 492 2.88 -12.17 -17.38
N VAL A 493 2.38 -11.52 -18.43
CA VAL A 493 2.13 -12.15 -19.74
C VAL A 493 3.01 -11.48 -20.78
N PHE A 494 3.82 -12.29 -21.47
CA PHE A 494 4.47 -11.85 -22.69
C PHE A 494 3.54 -12.07 -23.88
N VAL A 495 3.28 -11.02 -24.66
CA VAL A 495 2.41 -11.04 -25.83
C VAL A 495 3.27 -10.93 -27.08
N TYR A 496 3.37 -12.04 -27.81
CA TYR A 496 4.01 -12.09 -29.12
C TYR A 496 2.98 -11.78 -30.20
N GLU A 497 3.23 -10.78 -31.05
CA GLU A 497 2.35 -10.48 -32.18
C GLU A 497 3.08 -10.71 -33.52
N ASP A 498 2.44 -11.47 -34.41
CA ASP A 498 2.89 -11.75 -35.77
C ASP A 498 1.69 -11.80 -36.72
N ASP A 499 1.75 -11.02 -37.81
CA ASP A 499 0.67 -10.90 -38.81
C ASP A 499 -0.75 -10.67 -38.22
N GLY A 500 -0.84 -9.85 -37.17
CA GLY A 500 -2.11 -9.52 -36.51
C GLY A 500 -2.69 -10.64 -35.63
N LYS A 501 -1.94 -11.75 -35.46
CA LYS A 501 -2.24 -12.80 -34.48
C LYS A 501 -1.34 -12.64 -33.27
N ARG A 502 -1.90 -12.84 -32.08
CA ARG A 502 -1.18 -12.76 -30.81
C ARG A 502 -1.09 -14.11 -30.13
N THR A 503 0.05 -14.34 -29.51
CA THR A 503 0.30 -15.48 -28.64
C THR A 503 0.69 -14.97 -27.25
N TYR A 504 -0.05 -15.41 -26.24
CA TYR A 504 0.11 -15.01 -24.85
C TYR A 504 0.87 -16.11 -24.09
N TYR A 505 1.97 -15.74 -23.45
CA TYR A 505 2.81 -16.63 -22.65
C TYR A 505 2.73 -16.20 -21.17
N PRO A 506 1.99 -16.94 -20.32
CA PRO A 506 1.94 -16.67 -18.88
C PRO A 506 3.25 -17.07 -18.22
N ILE A 507 3.88 -16.13 -17.52
CA ILE A 507 5.17 -16.31 -16.87
C ILE A 507 4.99 -15.96 -15.39
N MET A 508 5.41 -16.85 -14.50
CA MET A 508 5.22 -16.73 -13.05
C MET A 508 6.51 -16.99 -12.30
N TRP A 509 6.69 -16.29 -11.19
CA TRP A 509 7.74 -16.54 -10.22
C TRP A 509 7.38 -17.77 -9.38
N ASN A 510 8.24 -18.78 -9.37
CA ASN A 510 8.00 -20.03 -8.62
C ASN A 510 8.70 -20.06 -7.25
N GLY A 511 9.23 -18.93 -6.79
CA GLY A 511 10.06 -18.83 -5.57
C GLY A 511 11.56 -18.73 -5.87
N GLU A 512 12.02 -19.21 -7.02
CA GLU A 512 13.43 -19.26 -7.39
C GLU A 512 13.72 -18.62 -8.74
N ASN A 513 12.84 -18.85 -9.72
CA ASN A 513 13.02 -18.44 -11.11
C ASN A 513 11.69 -17.98 -11.74
N TRP A 514 11.79 -17.14 -12.76
CA TRP A 514 10.67 -16.79 -13.64
C TRP A 514 10.50 -17.86 -14.70
N VAL A 515 9.36 -18.55 -14.68
CA VAL A 515 9.09 -19.71 -15.55
C VAL A 515 7.79 -19.55 -16.31
N LYS A 516 7.75 -20.05 -17.56
CA LYS A 516 6.50 -20.21 -18.30
C LYS A 516 5.68 -21.33 -17.65
N VAL A 517 4.47 -21.03 -17.18
CA VAL A 517 3.68 -21.94 -16.33
C VAL A 517 2.52 -22.66 -17.03
N ALA A 518 2.24 -22.32 -18.28
CA ALA A 518 1.16 -22.96 -19.05
C ALA A 518 1.47 -22.99 -20.54
N ASP A 519 0.67 -23.76 -21.27
CA ASP A 519 0.62 -23.68 -22.73
C ASP A 519 0.25 -22.26 -23.16
N ASN A 520 0.77 -21.85 -24.31
CA ASN A 520 0.50 -20.53 -24.85
C ASN A 520 -0.96 -20.42 -25.29
N ILE A 521 -1.57 -19.28 -25.00
CA ILE A 521 -2.92 -18.96 -25.46
C ILE A 521 -2.75 -18.25 -26.80
N ASN A 522 -3.29 -18.83 -27.87
CA ASN A 522 -3.28 -18.20 -29.18
C ASN A 522 -4.62 -17.49 -29.38
N ASP A 523 -4.56 -16.23 -29.82
CA ASP A 523 -5.71 -15.58 -30.43
C ASP A 523 -5.83 -16.02 -31.90
N ASN A 524 -7.04 -15.97 -32.43
CA ASN A 524 -7.35 -16.20 -33.83
C ASN A 524 -7.49 -14.87 -34.58
N GLY A 525 -6.68 -13.87 -34.22
CA GLY A 525 -6.75 -12.50 -34.75
C GLY A 525 -8.09 -11.84 -34.40
N ARG A 526 -8.79 -11.30 -35.41
CA ARG A 526 -10.04 -10.51 -35.25
C ARG A 526 -11.19 -11.24 -34.55
N ARG A 527 -11.11 -12.57 -34.38
CA ARG A 527 -12.16 -13.36 -33.71
C ARG A 527 -11.97 -13.46 -32.20
N ASP A 528 -10.81 -13.10 -31.68
CA ASP A 528 -10.50 -13.23 -30.27
C ASP A 528 -10.18 -11.87 -29.66
N VAL A 529 -10.84 -11.55 -28.55
CA VAL A 529 -10.46 -10.44 -27.68
C VAL A 529 -9.94 -11.04 -26.39
N VAL A 530 -8.69 -10.75 -26.05
CA VAL A 530 -8.02 -11.29 -24.86
C VAL A 530 -7.64 -10.15 -23.93
N SER A 531 -7.95 -10.31 -22.65
CA SER A 531 -7.65 -9.34 -21.59
C SER A 531 -6.97 -10.06 -20.42
N VAL A 532 -6.00 -9.38 -19.80
CA VAL A 532 -5.22 -9.91 -18.68
C VAL A 532 -5.75 -9.27 -17.42
N GLY A 533 -6.40 -10.07 -16.57
CA GLY A 533 -6.84 -9.66 -15.24
C GLY A 533 -5.71 -9.80 -14.22
N PRO A 534 -5.98 -9.43 -12.96
CA PRO A 534 -4.96 -9.43 -11.91
C PRO A 534 -4.36 -10.81 -11.61
N ASP A 535 -5.15 -11.88 -11.73
CA ASP A 535 -4.70 -13.26 -11.45
C ASP A 535 -5.16 -14.28 -12.53
N TYR A 536 -5.57 -13.81 -13.71
CA TYR A 536 -6.10 -14.67 -14.76
C TYR A 536 -6.02 -14.03 -16.14
N ILE A 537 -6.22 -14.83 -17.19
CA ILE A 537 -6.36 -14.36 -18.57
C ILE A 537 -7.77 -14.71 -19.04
N ALA A 538 -8.52 -13.70 -19.50
CA ALA A 538 -9.83 -13.87 -20.09
C ALA A 538 -9.73 -13.77 -21.62
N ARG A 539 -10.56 -14.56 -22.31
CA ARG A 539 -10.68 -14.56 -23.77
C ARG A 539 -12.14 -14.66 -24.17
N VAL A 540 -12.55 -13.76 -25.04
CA VAL A 540 -13.80 -13.82 -25.79
C VAL A 540 -13.49 -14.29 -27.20
N HIS A 541 -14.18 -15.34 -27.64
CA HIS A 541 -14.10 -15.89 -28.99
C HIS A 541 -15.42 -15.69 -29.74
N LEU A 542 -15.35 -15.14 -30.95
CA LEU A 542 -16.47 -15.00 -31.87
C LEU A 542 -16.54 -16.23 -32.78
N ASN A 543 -17.53 -17.09 -32.54
CA ASN A 543 -17.73 -18.33 -33.26
C ASN A 543 -18.22 -18.09 -34.69
N ASP A 544 -17.74 -18.91 -35.62
CA ASP A 544 -18.14 -18.94 -37.04
C ASP A 544 -19.30 -19.91 -37.27
N ASP A 545 -20.32 -19.83 -36.40
CA ASP A 545 -21.55 -20.57 -36.58
C ASP A 545 -22.61 -19.67 -37.22
N ARG A 546 -23.65 -20.27 -37.82
CA ARG A 546 -24.76 -19.51 -38.45
C ARG A 546 -25.48 -18.55 -37.49
N ASN A 547 -25.18 -18.63 -36.20
CA ASN A 547 -25.76 -17.82 -35.14
C ASN A 547 -24.80 -16.76 -34.60
N ASN A 548 -23.57 -16.64 -35.11
CA ASN A 548 -22.53 -15.71 -34.66
C ASN A 548 -22.38 -15.68 -33.13
N THR A 549 -22.17 -16.84 -32.51
CA THR A 549 -22.15 -16.96 -31.04
C THR A 549 -20.87 -16.42 -30.41
N VAL A 550 -20.97 -15.87 -29.20
CA VAL A 550 -19.82 -15.38 -28.42
C VAL A 550 -19.50 -16.36 -27.29
N THR A 551 -18.24 -16.78 -27.16
CA THR A 551 -17.77 -17.67 -26.07
C THR A 551 -16.77 -16.96 -25.16
N LEU A 552 -17.06 -16.85 -23.86
CA LEU A 552 -16.14 -16.34 -22.85
C LEU A 552 -15.36 -17.50 -22.20
N SER A 553 -14.06 -17.38 -22.09
CA SER A 553 -13.21 -18.39 -21.46
C SER A 553 -12.16 -17.74 -20.59
N ILE A 554 -11.81 -18.39 -19.49
CA ILE A 554 -10.64 -18.10 -18.67
C ILE A 554 -9.63 -19.23 -18.91
N PRO A 555 -8.87 -19.17 -20.02
CA PRO A 555 -7.93 -20.21 -20.39
C PRO A 555 -6.85 -20.45 -19.33
N TRP A 556 -6.54 -19.46 -18.50
CA TRP A 556 -5.50 -19.55 -17.47
C TRP A 556 -5.85 -18.74 -16.23
N THR A 557 -5.51 -19.29 -15.05
CA THR A 557 -5.55 -18.60 -13.75
C THR A 557 -4.28 -18.89 -12.97
N LYS A 558 -3.88 -17.97 -12.08
CA LYS A 558 -2.72 -18.14 -11.18
C LYS A 558 -2.85 -19.37 -10.27
N SER A 559 -4.08 -19.80 -9.95
CA SER A 559 -4.34 -21.01 -9.17
C SER A 559 -4.27 -22.30 -9.98
N GLY A 560 -3.99 -22.23 -11.29
CA GLY A 560 -3.87 -23.39 -12.18
C GLY A 560 -5.18 -23.99 -12.65
N LYS A 561 -6.32 -23.30 -12.45
CA LYS A 561 -7.65 -23.77 -12.87
C LYS A 561 -8.07 -23.09 -14.18
N THR A 562 -8.38 -23.87 -15.21
CA THR A 562 -9.04 -23.35 -16.42
C THR A 562 -10.55 -23.34 -16.22
N ILE A 563 -11.20 -22.21 -16.54
CA ILE A 563 -12.65 -22.07 -16.46
C ILE A 563 -13.14 -21.73 -17.86
N SER A 564 -13.85 -22.65 -18.50
CA SER A 564 -14.52 -22.35 -19.77
C SER A 564 -16.00 -22.16 -19.49
N PHE A 565 -16.54 -21.01 -19.91
CA PHE A 565 -17.95 -20.69 -19.73
C PHE A 565 -18.54 -20.40 -21.10
N ASP A 566 -19.16 -21.42 -21.70
CA ASP A 566 -19.91 -21.15 -22.91
C ASP A 566 -21.05 -20.19 -22.59
N VAL A 567 -20.92 -18.97 -23.09
CA VAL A 567 -22.00 -18.00 -23.13
C VAL A 567 -22.92 -18.40 -24.31
N ASN A 568 -23.42 -19.64 -24.27
CA ASN A 568 -24.22 -20.23 -25.33
C ASN A 568 -25.54 -19.44 -25.44
N GLY A 569 -25.70 -18.65 -26.50
CA GLY A 569 -26.98 -18.04 -26.85
C GLY A 569 -26.94 -16.61 -27.39
N PHE A 570 -25.80 -15.93 -27.39
CA PHE A 570 -25.75 -14.52 -27.80
C PHE A 570 -25.26 -14.41 -29.23
N LYS A 571 -26.09 -13.81 -30.09
CA LYS A 571 -25.72 -13.51 -31.47
C LYS A 571 -24.99 -12.17 -31.47
N ALA A 572 -23.79 -12.12 -32.05
CA ALA A 572 -23.12 -10.89 -32.42
C ALA A 572 -23.35 -10.59 -33.92
N ASP A 573 -23.42 -9.33 -34.33
CA ASP A 573 -23.41 -9.05 -35.77
C ASP A 573 -22.04 -9.43 -36.36
N TRP A 574 -22.03 -9.96 -37.57
CA TRP A 574 -20.80 -10.31 -38.27
C TRP A 574 -20.57 -9.29 -39.39
N GLY A 575 -20.24 -8.06 -39.00
CA GLY A 575 -19.67 -7.03 -39.86
C GLY A 575 -18.19 -6.80 -39.56
N GLU A 576 -17.38 -6.43 -40.57
CA GLU A 576 -15.97 -6.03 -40.34
C GLU A 576 -15.82 -4.83 -39.38
N ASN A 577 -16.91 -4.09 -39.13
CA ASN A 577 -16.95 -2.96 -38.20
C ASN A 577 -17.11 -3.39 -36.74
N ASP A 578 -17.74 -4.54 -36.43
CA ASP A 578 -18.14 -4.90 -35.05
C ASP A 578 -17.02 -5.57 -34.25
N ASN A 579 -16.08 -6.23 -34.91
CA ASN A 579 -14.88 -6.78 -34.26
C ASN A 579 -14.03 -5.67 -33.58
N ASN A 580 -14.13 -4.43 -34.06
CA ASN A 580 -13.45 -3.28 -33.45
C ASN A 580 -14.19 -2.75 -32.21
N LYS A 581 -15.45 -3.13 -32.03
CA LYS A 581 -16.33 -2.65 -30.95
C LYS A 581 -16.42 -3.61 -29.78
N THR A 582 -16.03 -4.88 -29.94
CA THR A 582 -16.04 -5.84 -28.82
C THR A 582 -14.99 -5.46 -27.78
N GLN A 583 -15.41 -5.28 -26.53
CA GLN A 583 -14.53 -4.95 -25.41
C GLN A 583 -14.56 -6.06 -24.36
N LEU A 584 -13.42 -6.34 -23.75
CA LEU A 584 -13.27 -7.30 -22.67
C LEU A 584 -12.47 -6.67 -21.52
N LEU A 585 -13.12 -6.54 -20.38
CA LEU A 585 -12.50 -6.14 -19.13
C LEU A 585 -12.26 -7.34 -18.24
N ALA A 586 -11.08 -7.38 -17.62
CA ALA A 586 -10.76 -8.31 -16.56
C ALA A 586 -10.34 -7.55 -15.29
N THR A 587 -11.12 -7.66 -14.20
CA THR A 587 -10.80 -7.07 -12.87
C THR A 587 -10.54 -8.15 -11.82
N ASN A 588 -10.26 -7.76 -10.58
CA ASN A 588 -10.03 -8.71 -9.48
C ASN A 588 -11.21 -9.69 -9.26
N ASN A 589 -12.44 -9.19 -9.40
CA ASN A 589 -13.66 -9.85 -8.95
C ASN A 589 -14.64 -10.20 -10.08
N PHE A 590 -14.52 -9.57 -11.25
CA PHE A 590 -15.44 -9.80 -12.36
C PHE A 590 -14.76 -9.64 -13.72
N VAL A 591 -15.45 -10.15 -14.74
CA VAL A 591 -15.13 -10.02 -16.15
C VAL A 591 -16.32 -9.39 -16.83
N ALA A 592 -16.11 -8.29 -17.57
CA ALA A 592 -17.18 -7.65 -18.34
C ALA A 592 -16.89 -7.78 -19.83
N ILE A 593 -17.94 -8.03 -20.62
CA ILE A 593 -17.88 -8.07 -22.07
C ILE A 593 -18.89 -7.09 -22.65
N PHE A 594 -18.47 -6.32 -23.65
CA PHE A 594 -19.37 -5.54 -24.49
C PHE A 594 -19.27 -6.07 -25.92
N PHE A 595 -20.41 -6.27 -26.58
CA PHE A 595 -20.49 -6.72 -27.97
C PHE A 595 -21.77 -6.20 -28.64
N VAL A 596 -21.78 -6.14 -29.98
CA VAL A 596 -22.88 -5.62 -30.79
C VAL A 596 -23.74 -6.77 -31.32
N CYS A 597 -25.05 -6.72 -31.16
CA CYS A 597 -25.99 -7.72 -31.66
C CYS A 597 -26.36 -7.51 -33.15
N PRO A 598 -26.76 -8.56 -33.90
CA PRO A 598 -27.12 -8.50 -35.33
C PRO A 598 -28.38 -7.69 -35.68
N ASP A 599 -29.11 -7.20 -34.69
CA ASP A 599 -30.32 -6.42 -34.92
C ASP A 599 -29.93 -4.98 -35.33
N LYS A 600 -30.62 -4.39 -36.32
CA LYS A 600 -30.26 -3.07 -36.88
C LYS A 600 -30.65 -1.93 -35.93
N GLY A 601 -29.66 -1.16 -35.49
CA GLY A 601 -29.78 0.08 -34.70
C GLY A 601 -29.65 -0.14 -33.18
N ASN A 602 -28.76 0.62 -32.53
CA ASN A 602 -28.43 0.63 -31.08
C ASN A 602 -28.53 -0.76 -30.43
N SER A 603 -27.64 -1.67 -30.84
CA SER A 603 -27.71 -3.10 -30.48
C SER A 603 -26.55 -3.57 -29.60
N GLY A 604 -25.83 -2.65 -28.96
CA GLY A 604 -24.79 -2.96 -27.98
C GLY A 604 -25.36 -3.67 -26.76
N VAL A 605 -24.61 -4.64 -26.26
CA VAL A 605 -24.91 -5.39 -25.05
C VAL A 605 -23.67 -5.46 -24.18
N ILE A 606 -23.82 -5.05 -22.92
CA ILE A 606 -22.82 -5.29 -21.89
C ILE A 606 -23.29 -6.40 -20.95
N LYS A 607 -22.39 -7.33 -20.65
CA LYS A 607 -22.61 -8.40 -19.66
C LYS A 607 -21.47 -8.43 -18.69
N VAL A 608 -21.78 -8.71 -17.42
CA VAL A 608 -20.78 -8.85 -16.37
C VAL A 608 -20.92 -10.18 -15.69
N PHE A 609 -19.78 -10.84 -15.50
CA PHE A 609 -19.66 -12.14 -14.87
C PHE A 609 -18.77 -11.99 -13.64
N ALA A 610 -19.28 -12.38 -12.48
CA ALA A 610 -18.50 -12.38 -11.25
C ALA A 610 -17.90 -13.75 -10.98
N PHE A 611 -16.70 -13.76 -10.42
CA PHE A 611 -16.15 -14.98 -9.84
C PHE A 611 -16.92 -15.35 -8.58
N ASN A 612 -17.12 -16.64 -8.35
CA ASN A 612 -17.44 -17.12 -7.01
C ASN A 612 -16.22 -16.95 -6.08
N HIS A 613 -16.43 -17.06 -4.77
CA HIS A 613 -15.41 -16.78 -3.76
C HIS A 613 -14.08 -17.55 -3.94
N ASP A 614 -14.13 -18.78 -4.46
CA ASP A 614 -12.92 -19.60 -4.70
C ASP A 614 -12.35 -19.44 -6.13
N LYS A 615 -12.90 -18.51 -6.92
CA LYS A 615 -12.54 -18.21 -8.32
C LYS A 615 -12.50 -19.46 -9.21
N THR A 616 -13.44 -20.38 -9.04
CA THR A 616 -13.58 -21.58 -9.86
C THR A 616 -14.72 -21.52 -10.87
N GLN A 617 -15.66 -20.60 -10.67
CA GLN A 617 -16.83 -20.44 -11.51
C GLN A 617 -17.07 -18.97 -11.78
N LEU A 618 -17.62 -18.69 -12.95
CA LEU A 618 -18.17 -17.39 -13.32
C LEU A 618 -19.69 -17.48 -13.31
N LYS A 619 -20.34 -16.47 -12.75
CA LYS A 619 -21.79 -16.31 -12.79
C LYS A 619 -22.14 -14.96 -13.40
N GLU A 620 -23.05 -14.95 -14.36
CA GLU A 620 -23.61 -13.69 -14.87
C GLU A 620 -24.35 -12.96 -13.74
N VAL A 621 -23.98 -11.69 -13.54
CA VAL A 621 -24.50 -10.83 -12.46
C VAL A 621 -25.15 -9.57 -12.98
N PHE A 622 -24.90 -9.21 -14.24
CA PHE A 622 -25.46 -8.02 -14.86
C PHE A 622 -25.55 -8.19 -16.39
N GLU A 623 -26.62 -7.65 -16.97
CA GLU A 623 -26.81 -7.52 -18.41
C GLU A 623 -27.56 -6.21 -18.68
N GLN A 624 -27.06 -5.42 -19.63
CA GLN A 624 -27.77 -4.28 -20.20
C GLN A 624 -27.70 -4.35 -21.72
N ARG A 625 -28.85 -4.15 -22.36
CA ARG A 625 -29.06 -4.17 -23.81
C ARG A 625 -29.41 -2.79 -24.32
N ASP A 626 -29.55 -2.70 -25.63
CA ASP A 626 -29.97 -1.50 -26.35
C ASP A 626 -29.02 -0.32 -26.11
N LEU A 627 -27.74 -0.66 -25.92
CA LEU A 627 -26.67 0.31 -25.81
C LEU A 627 -26.31 0.77 -27.23
N ASP A 628 -26.02 2.06 -27.38
CA ASP A 628 -25.41 2.53 -28.62
C ASP A 628 -24.09 1.81 -28.87
N ASP A 629 -23.88 1.34 -30.10
CA ASP A 629 -22.66 0.66 -30.49
C ASP A 629 -21.49 1.62 -30.71
N ASP A 630 -21.75 2.92 -30.77
CA ASP A 630 -20.71 3.96 -30.86
C ASP A 630 -20.24 4.47 -29.48
N ASN A 631 -20.95 4.14 -28.38
CA ASN A 631 -20.61 4.58 -27.03
C ASN A 631 -19.27 4.02 -26.51
N GLN A 632 -18.57 4.83 -25.70
CA GLN A 632 -17.39 4.41 -24.96
C GLN A 632 -17.75 4.00 -23.53
N TYR A 633 -17.34 2.77 -23.18
CA TYR A 633 -17.39 2.26 -21.82
C TYR A 633 -15.98 2.25 -21.25
N ALA A 634 -15.84 2.83 -20.06
CA ALA A 634 -14.60 2.79 -19.31
C ALA A 634 -14.83 1.97 -18.05
N PHE A 635 -13.77 1.29 -17.64
CA PHE A 635 -13.85 0.31 -16.59
C PHE A 635 -12.86 0.68 -15.49
N GLY A 636 -13.40 0.98 -14.31
CA GLY A 636 -12.62 1.32 -13.13
C GLY A 636 -12.46 0.13 -12.20
N ASP A 637 -11.72 0.33 -11.11
CA ASP A 637 -11.63 -0.67 -10.05
C ASP A 637 -12.96 -0.73 -9.29
N GLY A 638 -13.77 -1.74 -9.62
CA GLY A 638 -15.09 -1.92 -8.98
C GLY A 638 -16.23 -1.14 -9.60
N TYR A 639 -16.09 -0.55 -10.80
CA TYR A 639 -17.23 0.08 -11.48
C TYR A 639 -17.08 0.11 -13.01
N ILE A 640 -18.20 0.34 -13.69
CA ILE A 640 -18.29 0.50 -15.14
C ILE A 640 -18.93 1.85 -15.40
N ALA A 641 -18.23 2.74 -16.09
CA ALA A 641 -18.77 4.02 -16.53
C ALA A 641 -19.06 3.96 -18.03
N GLY A 642 -20.12 4.64 -18.46
CA GLY A 642 -20.48 4.79 -19.87
C GLY A 642 -20.86 6.23 -20.18
N ALA A 643 -20.45 6.72 -21.33
CA ALA A 643 -21.05 7.89 -21.96
C ALA A 643 -22.02 7.36 -23.02
N ILE A 644 -23.32 7.67 -22.87
CA ILE A 644 -24.45 6.95 -23.48
C ILE A 644 -25.34 7.91 -24.28
N GLU A 645 -25.60 7.60 -25.55
CA GLU A 645 -26.72 8.17 -26.31
C GLU A 645 -28.02 7.36 -26.07
N ASP A 646 -29.01 7.95 -25.37
CA ASP A 646 -30.28 7.29 -24.97
C ASP A 646 -31.42 7.49 -25.99
N ARG A 647 -31.48 8.64 -26.68
CA ARG A 647 -32.67 9.02 -27.50
C ARG A 647 -32.34 9.66 -28.85
N GLY A 648 -31.32 9.15 -29.54
CA GLY A 648 -30.80 9.76 -30.76
C GLY A 648 -30.11 11.10 -30.46
N LEU A 649 -29.95 11.93 -31.51
CA LEU A 649 -29.22 13.22 -31.56
C LEU A 649 -29.47 14.25 -30.41
N TRP A 650 -30.40 14.00 -29.47
CA TRP A 650 -30.84 14.97 -28.47
C TRP A 650 -30.80 14.47 -27.03
N GLY A 651 -30.27 13.27 -26.77
CA GLY A 651 -30.27 12.69 -25.42
C GLY A 651 -28.97 11.96 -25.10
N HIS A 652 -28.01 12.68 -24.52
CA HIS A 652 -26.74 12.13 -24.04
C HIS A 652 -26.74 12.05 -22.52
N ASN A 653 -26.27 10.93 -21.97
CA ASN A 653 -26.19 10.70 -20.54
C ASN A 653 -24.84 10.09 -20.15
N ALA A 654 -24.32 10.43 -18.99
CA ALA A 654 -23.32 9.60 -18.32
C ALA A 654 -24.03 8.56 -17.45
N GLY A 655 -23.56 7.32 -17.50
CA GLY A 655 -24.03 6.20 -16.70
C GLY A 655 -22.88 5.60 -15.89
N VAL A 656 -23.18 5.08 -14.69
CA VAL A 656 -22.22 4.28 -13.93
C VAL A 656 -22.90 3.08 -13.29
N LEU A 657 -22.20 1.95 -13.22
CA LEU A 657 -22.58 0.73 -12.52
C LEU A 657 -21.51 0.44 -11.48
N THR A 658 -21.90 0.28 -10.22
CA THR A 658 -20.92 0.06 -9.13
C THR A 658 -21.00 -1.37 -8.62
N TRP A 659 -19.86 -2.03 -8.49
CA TRP A 659 -19.75 -3.34 -7.88
C TRP A 659 -20.00 -3.25 -6.38
N VAL A 660 -20.95 -4.03 -5.90
CA VAL A 660 -21.26 -4.20 -4.48
C VAL A 660 -21.03 -5.67 -4.12
N ASP A 661 -20.07 -5.92 -3.24
CA ASP A 661 -19.83 -7.26 -2.72
C ASP A 661 -20.85 -7.58 -1.62
N ASN A 662 -21.65 -8.61 -1.84
CA ASN A 662 -22.66 -9.10 -0.90
C ASN A 662 -22.24 -10.41 -0.20
N GLY A 663 -20.96 -10.81 -0.31
CA GLY A 663 -20.36 -11.93 0.41
C GLY A 663 -20.61 -13.34 -0.16
N PHE A 664 -21.51 -13.51 -1.14
CA PHE A 664 -21.74 -14.79 -1.83
C PHE A 664 -21.47 -14.71 -3.33
N VAL A 665 -22.07 -13.73 -3.99
CA VAL A 665 -21.80 -13.28 -5.36
C VAL A 665 -22.13 -11.80 -5.32
N GLY A 666 -21.16 -10.91 -5.57
CA GLY A 666 -21.48 -9.49 -5.65
C GLY A 666 -22.40 -9.19 -6.83
N SER A 667 -22.96 -7.99 -6.84
CA SER A 667 -23.86 -7.51 -7.88
C SER A 667 -23.46 -6.09 -8.28
N PHE A 668 -23.88 -5.66 -9.47
CA PHE A 668 -23.81 -4.25 -9.82
C PHE A 668 -25.08 -3.55 -9.34
N ASP A 669 -24.91 -2.48 -8.56
CA ASP A 669 -26.01 -1.64 -8.11
C ASP A 669 -26.03 -0.31 -8.87
N SER A 670 -27.26 0.21 -9.03
CA SER A 670 -27.71 1.48 -9.61
C SER A 670 -27.05 1.92 -10.92
N THR A 671 -27.88 2.23 -11.92
CA THR A 671 -27.50 3.08 -13.06
C THR A 671 -27.95 4.48 -12.76
N LEU A 672 -27.03 5.34 -12.30
CA LEU A 672 -27.31 6.77 -12.22
C LEU A 672 -27.06 7.37 -13.61
N PHE A 673 -28.08 8.03 -14.15
CA PHE A 673 -27.97 8.76 -15.41
C PHE A 673 -27.85 10.26 -15.11
N TRP A 674 -26.83 10.90 -15.68
CA TRP A 674 -26.69 12.35 -15.68
C TRP A 674 -26.79 12.87 -17.11
N GLU A 675 -27.73 13.76 -17.37
CA GLU A 675 -27.85 14.44 -18.66
C GLU A 675 -26.56 15.22 -18.97
N LEU A 676 -26.05 15.00 -20.18
CA LEU A 676 -24.91 15.70 -20.78
C LEU A 676 -25.45 16.62 -21.88
N ASP A 677 -24.73 17.72 -22.14
CA ASP A 677 -25.12 18.69 -23.16
C ASP A 677 -24.46 18.37 -24.52
N GLY A 678 -24.80 19.16 -25.53
CA GLY A 678 -24.30 19.04 -26.90
C GLY A 678 -25.15 18.15 -27.82
N VAL A 679 -24.94 18.29 -29.13
CA VAL A 679 -25.60 17.51 -30.20
C VAL A 679 -24.67 17.20 -31.38
N GLN A 680 -23.38 17.54 -31.27
CA GLN A 680 -22.46 17.58 -32.41
C GLN A 680 -21.68 16.26 -32.62
N SER A 681 -21.41 15.54 -31.53
CA SER A 681 -20.58 14.32 -31.53
C SER A 681 -21.00 13.36 -30.41
N GLU A 682 -20.37 12.20 -30.35
CA GLU A 682 -20.58 11.24 -29.26
C GLU A 682 -19.83 11.69 -28.00
N PRO A 683 -20.44 11.65 -26.81
CA PRO A 683 -19.73 11.94 -25.57
C PRO A 683 -18.67 10.86 -25.30
N THR A 684 -17.51 11.26 -24.78
CA THR A 684 -16.36 10.36 -24.57
C THR A 684 -15.86 10.40 -23.13
N ILE A 685 -15.40 9.26 -22.61
CA ILE A 685 -14.75 9.21 -21.29
C ILE A 685 -13.29 9.58 -21.48
N GLU A 686 -12.88 10.73 -20.94
CA GLU A 686 -11.53 11.29 -21.13
C GLU A 686 -10.58 10.94 -19.99
N ALA A 687 -11.09 10.69 -18.79
CA ALA A 687 -10.29 10.25 -17.65
C ALA A 687 -11.07 9.31 -16.74
N ILE A 688 -10.33 8.38 -16.11
CA ILE A 688 -10.85 7.37 -15.19
C ILE A 688 -9.80 7.05 -14.13
N GLY A 689 -10.17 7.13 -12.86
CA GLY A 689 -9.34 6.74 -11.72
C GLY A 689 -10.02 5.72 -10.82
N ASN A 690 -9.50 5.54 -9.61
CA ASN A 690 -10.04 4.51 -8.70
C ASN A 690 -11.48 4.79 -8.24
N ARG A 691 -11.87 6.07 -8.20
CA ARG A 691 -13.16 6.52 -7.66
C ARG A 691 -13.77 7.68 -8.43
N TYR A 692 -13.32 7.93 -9.65
CA TYR A 692 -13.84 9.03 -10.45
C TYR A 692 -13.75 8.72 -11.94
N PHE A 693 -14.64 9.31 -12.72
CA PHE A 693 -14.51 9.36 -14.18
C PHE A 693 -14.93 10.73 -14.70
N VAL A 694 -14.43 11.09 -15.88
CA VAL A 694 -14.64 12.39 -16.51
C VAL A 694 -15.16 12.18 -17.91
N VAL A 695 -16.26 12.86 -18.24
CA VAL A 695 -16.91 12.77 -19.54
C VAL A 695 -16.75 14.10 -20.25
N LYS A 696 -16.28 14.04 -21.50
CA LYS A 696 -16.41 15.12 -22.47
C LYS A 696 -17.76 15.00 -23.15
N HIS A 697 -18.47 16.10 -23.19
CA HIS A 697 -19.82 16.16 -23.75
C HIS A 697 -19.79 16.14 -25.29
N ALA A 698 -20.98 16.06 -25.88
CA ALA A 698 -21.17 15.94 -27.33
C ALA A 698 -20.78 17.22 -28.09
N ASP A 699 -20.63 18.35 -27.41
CA ASP A 699 -20.15 19.65 -27.90
C ASP A 699 -18.63 19.84 -27.71
N ASN A 700 -17.91 18.81 -27.28
CA ASN A 700 -16.43 18.75 -27.21
C ASN A 700 -15.73 19.79 -26.32
N ASP A 701 -16.42 20.81 -25.84
CA ASP A 701 -15.91 21.89 -25.00
C ASP A 701 -16.29 21.70 -23.53
N GLU A 702 -17.45 21.10 -23.25
CA GLU A 702 -17.90 20.85 -21.90
C GLU A 702 -17.35 19.55 -21.29
N MET A 703 -17.31 19.56 -19.96
CA MET A 703 -16.87 18.45 -19.13
C MET A 703 -17.77 18.26 -17.91
N SER A 704 -18.05 16.99 -17.59
CA SER A 704 -18.58 16.60 -16.30
C SER A 704 -17.63 15.62 -15.59
N LEU A 705 -17.35 15.89 -14.32
CA LEU A 705 -16.62 14.99 -13.42
C LEU A 705 -17.62 14.28 -12.53
N PHE A 706 -17.42 12.97 -12.34
CA PHE A 706 -18.18 12.13 -11.44
C PHE A 706 -17.24 11.51 -10.40
N ASP A 707 -17.58 11.63 -9.12
CA ASP A 707 -16.76 11.21 -7.97
C ASP A 707 -17.56 10.27 -7.07
N TYR A 708 -16.96 9.16 -6.66
CA TYR A 708 -17.49 8.23 -5.68
C TYR A 708 -16.95 8.57 -4.29
N ASP A 709 -17.84 8.88 -3.35
CA ASP A 709 -17.47 9.21 -1.97
C ASP A 709 -17.36 7.99 -1.05
N GLY A 710 -17.67 6.80 -1.56
CA GLY A 710 -17.72 5.55 -0.80
C GLY A 710 -19.12 4.97 -0.68
N GLU A 711 -20.16 5.81 -0.83
CA GLU A 711 -21.56 5.40 -0.79
C GLU A 711 -22.32 5.79 -2.06
N TYR A 712 -22.06 6.99 -2.60
CA TYR A 712 -22.78 7.53 -3.75
C TYR A 712 -21.85 8.17 -4.77
N TRP A 713 -22.31 8.18 -6.02
CA TRP A 713 -21.73 8.99 -7.07
C TRP A 713 -22.32 10.39 -7.04
N LYS A 714 -21.45 11.40 -7.02
CA LYS A 714 -21.80 12.82 -7.16
C LYS A 714 -21.09 13.40 -8.38
N SER A 715 -21.56 14.55 -8.85
CA SER A 715 -20.89 15.30 -9.92
C SER A 715 -20.39 16.64 -9.37
N PRO A 716 -19.11 16.75 -8.97
CA PRO A 716 -18.55 17.99 -8.44
C PRO A 716 -18.44 19.10 -9.48
N TYR A 717 -18.28 18.71 -10.75
CA TYR A 717 -18.25 19.61 -11.92
C TYR A 717 -19.25 19.09 -12.94
N LYS A 718 -20.17 19.95 -13.37
CA LYS A 718 -21.20 19.62 -14.34
C LYS A 718 -21.23 20.71 -15.42
N ASN A 719 -21.14 20.30 -16.69
CA ASN A 719 -21.21 21.19 -17.86
C ASN A 719 -20.15 22.31 -17.78
N GLU A 720 -18.95 21.96 -17.35
CA GLU A 720 -17.85 22.90 -17.24
C GLU A 720 -17.19 23.09 -18.61
N ASN A 721 -17.32 24.30 -19.18
CA ASN A 721 -16.65 24.63 -20.42
C ASN A 721 -15.12 24.72 -20.21
N LEU A 722 -14.37 23.91 -20.94
CA LEU A 722 -12.90 23.82 -20.96
C LEU A 722 -12.26 24.50 -22.18
N VAL A 723 -13.05 25.06 -23.09
CA VAL A 723 -12.58 25.75 -24.29
C VAL A 723 -13.04 27.20 -24.25
N SER A 724 -12.13 28.09 -23.87
CA SER A 724 -12.48 29.50 -23.71
C SER A 724 -12.88 30.17 -25.03
N GLY A 725 -14.09 30.75 -25.08
CA GLY A 725 -14.53 31.66 -26.13
C GLY A 725 -15.17 31.00 -27.35
N ASP A 726 -15.54 29.72 -27.23
CA ASP A 726 -16.28 28.94 -28.22
C ASP A 726 -17.57 28.49 -27.54
N ASP A 727 -18.73 29.01 -27.95
CA ASP A 727 -20.04 28.64 -27.40
C ASP A 727 -21.06 28.24 -28.49
N TYR A 728 -20.75 28.39 -29.80
CA TYR A 728 -21.69 28.04 -30.86
C TYR A 728 -21.09 27.95 -32.28
N ASP A 729 -20.43 26.83 -32.62
CA ASP A 729 -19.83 26.61 -33.94
C ASP A 729 -20.53 25.48 -34.72
N PHE A 730 -21.06 25.80 -35.91
CA PHE A 730 -21.81 24.87 -36.77
C PHE A 730 -20.96 23.84 -37.52
N PHE A 731 -19.62 23.88 -37.42
CA PHE A 731 -18.74 23.18 -38.39
C PHE A 731 -17.56 22.38 -37.83
N VAL A 732 -16.80 22.86 -36.82
CA VAL A 732 -15.71 22.11 -36.14
C VAL A 732 -15.41 22.76 -34.78
N GLU A 733 -15.68 22.06 -33.68
CA GLU A 733 -15.36 22.53 -32.32
C GLU A 733 -13.91 22.22 -31.93
N ALA A 734 -13.33 23.11 -31.12
CA ALA A 734 -12.09 22.80 -30.44
C ALA A 734 -12.36 21.75 -29.35
N GLN A 735 -11.53 20.71 -29.26
CA GLN A 735 -11.73 19.63 -28.28
C GLN A 735 -10.62 19.59 -27.23
N TRP A 736 -11.01 19.40 -25.98
CA TRP A 736 -10.07 19.09 -24.90
C TRP A 736 -9.81 17.57 -24.81
N THR A 737 -8.74 17.20 -24.10
CA THR A 737 -8.38 15.79 -23.84
C THR A 737 -7.99 15.58 -22.37
N GLY A 738 -8.34 14.42 -21.82
CA GLY A 738 -8.06 14.07 -20.42
C GLY A 738 -6.96 13.01 -20.26
N HIS A 739 -6.29 13.04 -19.11
CA HIS A 739 -5.32 12.02 -18.70
C HIS A 739 -5.47 11.72 -17.21
N SER A 740 -5.65 10.44 -16.86
CA SER A 740 -5.97 10.01 -15.49
C SER A 740 -4.75 9.78 -14.61
N GLY A 741 -4.81 10.27 -13.37
CA GLY A 741 -4.06 9.77 -12.23
C GLY A 741 -5.00 9.11 -11.20
N ASN A 742 -4.49 8.74 -10.01
CA ASN A 742 -5.29 8.03 -9.01
C ASN A 742 -6.39 8.91 -8.38
N ASP A 743 -6.04 10.12 -7.96
CA ASP A 743 -6.91 11.11 -7.30
C ASP A 743 -6.81 12.51 -7.93
N PHE A 744 -6.36 12.56 -9.18
CA PHE A 744 -6.28 13.78 -9.98
C PHE A 744 -6.36 13.41 -11.46
N PHE A 745 -6.75 14.35 -12.31
CA PHE A 745 -6.58 14.23 -13.75
C PHE A 745 -6.08 15.53 -14.34
N ILE A 746 -5.54 15.44 -15.55
CA ILE A 746 -5.03 16.56 -16.29
C ILE A 746 -5.89 16.74 -17.55
N ALA A 747 -6.47 17.92 -17.68
CA ALA A 747 -7.15 18.34 -18.90
C ALA A 747 -6.18 19.19 -19.74
N ARG A 748 -6.16 18.93 -21.04
CA ARG A 748 -5.42 19.77 -21.98
C ARG A 748 -6.38 20.50 -22.88
N GLU A 749 -6.41 21.81 -22.71
CA GLU A 749 -7.24 22.73 -23.48
C GLU A 749 -6.48 23.15 -24.75
N PRO A 750 -7.09 23.06 -25.93
CA PRO A 750 -6.49 23.59 -27.15
C PRO A 750 -6.42 25.13 -27.09
N TYR A 751 -5.43 25.70 -27.76
CA TYR A 751 -5.37 27.13 -28.01
C TYR A 751 -6.30 27.49 -29.17
N VAL A 752 -7.27 28.38 -28.94
CA VAL A 752 -8.27 28.77 -29.94
C VAL A 752 -7.91 30.14 -30.55
N HIS A 753 -7.92 30.21 -31.88
CA HIS A 753 -7.75 31.44 -32.64
C HIS A 753 -9.08 31.89 -33.25
N GLU A 754 -9.44 33.16 -33.06
CA GLU A 754 -10.57 33.79 -33.73
C GLU A 754 -10.19 34.23 -35.16
N TYR A 755 -10.98 33.83 -36.15
CA TYR A 755 -10.88 34.30 -37.53
C TYR A 755 -12.19 34.88 -38.03
N GLN A 756 -12.12 35.80 -39.00
CA GLN A 756 -13.30 36.35 -39.66
C GLN A 756 -13.26 36.02 -41.15
N ALA A 757 -14.22 35.22 -41.61
CA ALA A 757 -14.43 34.93 -43.04
C ALA A 757 -15.65 35.68 -43.57
N LYS A 758 -15.56 36.13 -44.82
CA LYS A 758 -16.70 36.71 -45.53
C LYS A 758 -17.37 35.64 -46.38
N ILE A 759 -18.54 35.17 -45.97
CA ILE A 759 -19.29 34.14 -46.69
C ILE A 759 -20.29 34.79 -47.65
N TYR A 760 -20.43 34.23 -48.85
CA TYR A 760 -21.42 34.65 -49.84
C TYR A 760 -22.54 33.62 -49.92
N TYR A 761 -23.79 34.06 -49.81
CA TYR A 761 -24.95 33.17 -49.89
C TYR A 761 -26.02 33.69 -50.86
N PRO A 762 -26.71 32.80 -51.60
CA PRO A 762 -27.73 33.19 -52.56
C PRO A 762 -29.05 33.53 -51.86
N VAL A 763 -29.60 34.71 -52.11
CA VAL A 763 -30.98 35.08 -51.75
C VAL A 763 -31.85 35.00 -53.00
N PHE A 764 -32.72 34.01 -53.04
CA PHE A 764 -33.67 33.81 -54.13
C PHE A 764 -34.83 34.80 -54.00
N ARG A 765 -34.99 35.69 -54.98
CA ARG A 765 -36.22 36.47 -55.17
C ARG A 765 -36.96 35.93 -56.38
N ARG A 766 -38.28 36.18 -56.45
CA ARG A 766 -39.28 35.59 -57.38
C ARG A 766 -38.83 35.39 -58.85
N TRP A 767 -37.80 36.10 -59.34
CA TRP A 767 -37.20 35.92 -60.67
C TRP A 767 -35.66 36.10 -60.78
N ARG A 768 -34.88 36.20 -59.68
CA ARG A 768 -33.40 36.37 -59.71
C ARG A 768 -32.72 35.88 -58.42
N VAL A 769 -31.47 35.39 -58.54
CA VAL A 769 -30.56 35.14 -57.41
C VAL A 769 -29.76 36.42 -57.12
N LYS A 770 -29.82 36.93 -55.89
CA LYS A 770 -28.88 37.97 -55.41
C LYS A 770 -27.91 37.33 -54.43
N TRP A 771 -26.62 37.38 -54.72
CA TRP A 771 -25.59 37.01 -53.77
C TRP A 771 -25.47 38.10 -52.70
N LYS A 772 -25.74 37.75 -51.45
CA LYS A 772 -25.39 38.59 -50.30
C LYS A 772 -24.09 38.08 -49.72
N SER A 773 -23.41 38.94 -48.99
CA SER A 773 -22.27 38.55 -48.16
C SER A 773 -22.51 38.97 -46.73
N THR A 774 -22.04 38.15 -45.80
CA THR A 774 -21.95 38.50 -44.39
C THR A 774 -20.58 38.10 -43.88
N TRP A 775 -20.08 38.79 -42.88
CA TRP A 775 -18.95 38.32 -42.11
C TRP A 775 -19.45 37.26 -41.13
N VAL A 776 -18.70 36.18 -41.00
CA VAL A 776 -18.90 35.13 -40.01
C VAL A 776 -17.57 34.94 -39.31
N THR A 777 -17.63 35.01 -37.99
CA THR A 777 -16.52 34.60 -37.13
C THR A 777 -16.48 33.08 -37.12
N TYR A 778 -15.29 32.50 -37.29
CA TYR A 778 -15.06 31.07 -37.11
C TYR A 778 -13.79 30.90 -36.29
N TRP A 779 -13.74 29.84 -35.49
CA TRP A 779 -12.63 29.56 -34.61
C TRP A 779 -11.77 28.43 -35.18
N SER A 780 -10.47 28.44 -34.90
CA SER A 780 -9.60 27.31 -35.22
C SER A 780 -8.72 26.97 -34.03
N SER A 781 -8.64 25.70 -33.69
CA SER A 781 -7.86 25.20 -32.57
C SER A 781 -6.47 24.71 -32.97
N THR A 782 -5.45 25.00 -32.18
CA THR A 782 -4.14 24.34 -32.24
C THR A 782 -3.71 23.90 -30.85
N TYR A 783 -2.93 22.83 -30.73
CA TYR A 783 -2.36 22.44 -29.43
C TYR A 783 -1.05 23.18 -29.10
N HIS A 784 -0.62 24.09 -29.98
CA HIS A 784 0.52 24.97 -29.74
C HIS A 784 0.13 26.08 -28.78
N GLY A 785 0.81 26.15 -27.63
CA GLY A 785 0.40 27.05 -26.54
C GLY A 785 -0.85 26.56 -25.80
N ALA A 786 -1.20 25.27 -25.93
CA ALA A 786 -2.28 24.64 -25.17
C ALA A 786 -2.08 24.79 -23.68
N LEU A 787 -3.18 25.00 -22.96
CA LEU A 787 -3.17 25.14 -21.52
C LEU A 787 -3.37 23.76 -20.89
N VAL A 788 -2.50 23.44 -19.94
CA VAL A 788 -2.62 22.24 -19.13
C VAL A 788 -3.29 22.65 -17.82
N GLU A 789 -4.52 22.19 -17.63
CA GLU A 789 -5.31 22.42 -16.42
C GLU A 789 -5.33 21.16 -15.56
N ARG A 790 -5.14 21.32 -14.25
CA ARG A 790 -5.14 20.23 -13.29
C ARG A 790 -6.38 20.27 -12.42
N PHE A 791 -6.99 19.09 -12.25
CA PHE A 791 -8.09 18.85 -11.34
C PHE A 791 -7.65 17.81 -10.32
N GLU A 792 -7.81 18.10 -9.04
CA GLU A 792 -7.37 17.19 -7.99
C GLU A 792 -8.36 17.09 -6.84
N ARG A 793 -8.37 15.92 -6.19
CA ARG A 793 -9.17 15.66 -5.00
C ARG A 793 -8.33 15.89 -3.74
N ARG A 794 -8.74 16.83 -2.89
CA ARG A 794 -8.14 17.07 -1.57
C ARG A 794 -9.19 16.97 -0.49
N ASN A 795 -8.95 16.11 0.51
CA ASN A 795 -9.89 15.87 1.61
C ASN A 795 -11.32 15.57 1.13
N GLY A 796 -11.45 14.78 0.05
CA GLY A 796 -12.74 14.40 -0.54
C GLY A 796 -13.42 15.47 -1.41
N ILE A 797 -12.78 16.64 -1.62
CA ILE A 797 -13.29 17.75 -2.41
C ILE A 797 -12.42 17.94 -3.66
N TRP A 798 -13.06 18.05 -4.83
CA TRP A 798 -12.36 18.32 -6.08
C TRP A 798 -12.13 19.83 -6.27
N GLY A 799 -10.95 20.18 -6.75
CA GLY A 799 -10.57 21.56 -7.07
C GLY A 799 -9.77 21.66 -8.36
N ARG A 800 -9.97 22.77 -9.08
CA ARG A 800 -9.11 23.22 -10.18
C ARG A 800 -7.86 23.87 -9.62
N THR A 801 -6.70 23.28 -9.84
CA THR A 801 -5.45 23.71 -9.19
C THR A 801 -4.29 23.81 -10.17
N GLY A 802 -4.34 24.81 -11.05
CA GLY A 802 -3.21 25.20 -11.86
C GLY A 802 -3.52 25.16 -13.33
N LYS A 803 -3.16 26.24 -14.02
CA LYS A 803 -3.27 26.42 -15.46
C LYS A 803 -1.91 26.83 -15.96
N GLU A 804 -1.21 25.91 -16.61
CA GLU A 804 0.15 26.16 -17.10
C GLU A 804 0.16 26.16 -18.62
N ASN A 805 0.72 27.21 -19.21
CA ASN A 805 1.11 27.19 -20.61
C ASN A 805 2.52 26.60 -20.69
N LEU A 806 2.62 25.43 -21.30
CA LEU A 806 3.89 24.75 -21.50
C LEU A 806 4.21 24.83 -23.00
N ASP A 807 4.99 25.84 -23.38
CA ASP A 807 5.32 26.13 -24.78
C ASP A 807 6.02 24.94 -25.47
N GLY A 808 5.57 24.59 -26.69
CA GLY A 808 6.37 23.81 -27.65
C GLY A 808 5.70 22.61 -28.33
N SER A 809 4.56 22.15 -27.85
CA SER A 809 3.89 20.96 -28.41
C SER A 809 2.83 21.31 -29.47
N THR A 810 2.62 20.47 -30.48
CA THR A 810 1.52 20.62 -31.47
C THR A 810 0.56 19.42 -31.48
N ASP A 811 0.80 18.41 -30.65
CA ASP A 811 0.08 17.12 -30.67
C ASP A 811 -0.75 16.95 -29.39
N LYS A 812 -1.99 16.44 -29.54
CA LYS A 812 -2.93 16.13 -28.45
C LYS A 812 -2.43 15.12 -27.41
N THR A 813 -1.47 14.24 -27.72
CA THR A 813 -1.10 13.05 -26.90
C THR A 813 0.21 13.13 -26.08
N HIS A 814 0.52 14.30 -25.52
CA HIS A 814 1.85 14.57 -24.93
C HIS A 814 1.96 14.50 -23.40
N ILE A 815 0.97 13.98 -22.68
CA ILE A 815 1.05 13.84 -21.22
C ILE A 815 1.37 12.38 -20.87
N THR A 816 2.46 12.19 -20.13
CA THR A 816 2.78 10.94 -19.46
C THR A 816 2.44 11.11 -17.99
N ILE A 817 1.57 10.25 -17.45
CA ILE A 817 1.02 10.39 -16.09
C ILE A 817 1.28 9.12 -15.28
N GLY A 818 1.52 9.29 -13.99
CA GLY A 818 1.51 8.21 -13.00
C GLY A 818 0.55 8.52 -11.85
N ASP A 819 0.71 7.82 -10.74
CA ASP A 819 -0.28 7.82 -9.65
C ASP A 819 -0.47 9.19 -9.00
N ASN A 820 0.62 9.97 -8.89
CA ASN A 820 0.68 11.26 -8.22
C ASN A 820 1.71 12.21 -8.86
N TRP A 821 1.97 12.04 -10.15
CA TRP A 821 2.90 12.86 -10.92
C TRP A 821 2.49 12.87 -12.40
N TYR A 822 2.88 13.89 -13.14
CA TYR A 822 2.75 13.91 -14.60
C TYR A 822 3.92 14.66 -15.24
N HIS A 823 4.18 14.34 -16.50
CA HIS A 823 5.20 14.95 -17.32
C HIS A 823 4.60 15.31 -18.68
N GLU A 824 4.83 16.53 -19.12
CA GLU A 824 4.46 16.94 -20.47
C GLU A 824 5.68 16.71 -21.40
N ASN A 825 5.56 15.77 -22.31
CA ASN A 825 6.66 15.12 -23.05
C ASN A 825 7.53 16.05 -23.92
N THR A 826 7.05 17.27 -24.15
CA THR A 826 7.69 18.33 -24.93
C THR A 826 8.35 19.39 -24.05
N SER A 827 8.01 19.38 -22.76
CA SER A 827 8.61 20.20 -21.73
C SER A 827 9.73 19.43 -21.03
N LYS A 828 10.63 20.19 -20.40
CA LYS A 828 11.63 19.66 -19.47
C LYS A 828 11.09 19.52 -18.05
N TYR A 829 9.79 19.77 -17.84
CA TYR A 829 9.19 19.87 -16.51
C TYR A 829 8.33 18.65 -16.21
N ALA A 830 8.64 17.98 -15.10
CA ALA A 830 7.74 17.05 -14.42
C ALA A 830 7.04 17.77 -13.27
N PHE A 831 5.84 17.33 -12.94
CA PHE A 831 5.06 17.83 -11.82
C PHE A 831 4.79 16.68 -10.87
N VAL A 832 5.17 16.83 -9.60
CA VAL A 832 5.16 15.77 -8.61
C VAL A 832 4.39 16.23 -7.38
N TRP A 833 3.42 15.44 -6.92
CA TRP A 833 2.71 15.71 -5.67
C TRP A 833 3.55 15.31 -4.46
N ASN A 834 3.73 16.20 -3.49
CA ASN A 834 4.48 15.93 -2.26
C ASN A 834 3.62 15.71 -1.01
N GLY A 835 2.32 15.44 -1.18
CA GLY A 835 1.37 15.37 -0.07
C GLY A 835 0.75 16.72 0.34
N VAL A 836 1.35 17.85 -0.04
CA VAL A 836 0.89 19.20 0.32
C VAL A 836 0.66 20.10 -0.90
N SER A 837 1.58 20.06 -1.85
CA SER A 837 1.59 20.85 -3.09
C SER A 837 2.23 20.10 -4.25
N TRP A 838 1.98 20.60 -5.46
CA TRP A 838 2.64 20.12 -6.66
C TRP A 838 3.98 20.84 -6.84
N LEU A 839 5.05 20.06 -6.89
CA LEU A 839 6.40 20.52 -7.16
C LEU A 839 6.67 20.45 -8.67
N LYS A 840 7.21 21.53 -9.24
CA LYS A 840 7.65 21.60 -10.63
C LYS A 840 9.15 21.32 -10.69
N GLU A 841 9.52 20.19 -11.29
CA GLU A 841 10.89 19.70 -11.35
C GLU A 841 11.41 19.73 -12.78
N VAL A 842 12.69 20.03 -12.96
CA VAL A 842 13.34 19.91 -14.28
C VAL A 842 13.85 18.49 -14.42
N VAL A 843 13.38 17.76 -15.43
CA VAL A 843 13.88 16.43 -15.79
C VAL A 843 14.42 16.47 -17.23
N PRO A 844 15.73 16.24 -17.44
CA PRO A 844 16.37 16.37 -18.74
C PRO A 844 16.11 15.12 -19.58
N LEU A 845 14.94 15.05 -20.21
CA LEU A 845 14.58 13.94 -21.07
C LEU A 845 15.11 14.17 -22.50
N SER A 846 15.80 13.17 -23.04
CA SER A 846 16.26 13.18 -24.44
C SER A 846 15.25 12.57 -25.42
N LYS A 847 14.26 11.83 -24.89
CA LYS A 847 13.21 11.11 -25.63
C LYS A 847 11.91 11.12 -24.83
N LYS A 848 10.79 10.76 -25.49
CA LYS A 848 9.47 10.64 -24.87
C LYS A 848 9.49 9.61 -23.73
N PRO A 849 9.11 9.96 -22.49
CA PRO A 849 8.98 9.02 -21.40
C PRO A 849 7.69 8.19 -21.55
N GLU A 850 7.74 6.93 -21.12
CA GLU A 850 6.57 6.07 -20.97
C GLU A 850 6.34 5.80 -19.47
N SER A 851 5.08 5.94 -19.03
CA SER A 851 4.71 5.62 -17.65
C SER A 851 4.84 4.11 -17.41
N LEU A 852 5.44 3.75 -16.29
CA LEU A 852 5.47 2.38 -15.80
C LEU A 852 4.42 2.13 -14.71
N GLY A 853 3.58 3.13 -14.43
CA GLY A 853 2.66 3.15 -13.28
C GLY A 853 3.36 3.52 -11.97
N GLY A 854 2.58 3.81 -10.92
CA GLY A 854 3.14 4.15 -9.62
C GLY A 854 4.01 5.41 -9.68
N GLY A 855 5.14 5.36 -8.98
CA GLY A 855 6.18 6.39 -9.00
C GLY A 855 7.25 6.20 -10.06
N PHE A 856 7.00 5.49 -11.17
CA PHE A 856 8.05 5.13 -12.15
C PHE A 856 7.73 5.54 -13.58
N PHE A 857 8.75 5.94 -14.33
CA PHE A 857 8.69 6.06 -15.78
C PHE A 857 10.00 5.67 -16.44
N VAL A 858 9.95 5.39 -17.74
CA VAL A 858 11.10 4.95 -18.51
C VAL A 858 11.34 5.83 -19.72
N VAL A 859 12.60 6.09 -20.02
CA VAL A 859 13.07 6.67 -21.28
C VAL A 859 13.86 5.60 -22.01
N GLU A 860 13.27 5.02 -23.05
CA GLU A 860 13.88 3.91 -23.77
C GLU A 860 14.98 4.37 -24.74
N SER A 861 16.09 3.64 -24.77
CA SER A 861 17.15 3.83 -25.76
C SER A 861 17.68 2.51 -26.31
N ASP A 862 18.41 2.59 -27.42
CA ASP A 862 19.00 1.40 -28.05
C ASP A 862 20.13 0.80 -27.21
N ASP A 863 20.91 1.65 -26.54
CA ASP A 863 22.06 1.22 -25.75
C ASP A 863 21.71 1.03 -24.27
N ASN A 864 21.06 2.03 -23.65
CA ASN A 864 20.64 2.00 -22.25
C ASN A 864 19.29 2.68 -22.09
N SER A 865 18.32 1.95 -21.55
CA SER A 865 17.05 2.54 -21.14
C SER A 865 17.17 3.04 -19.71
N TYR A 866 16.59 4.20 -19.43
CA TYR A 866 16.71 4.88 -18.15
C TYR A 866 15.37 4.87 -17.44
N ILE A 867 15.34 4.29 -16.25
CA ILE A 867 14.16 4.19 -15.40
C ILE A 867 14.29 5.23 -14.31
N TYR A 868 13.41 6.20 -14.33
CA TYR A 868 13.26 7.22 -13.31
C TYR A 868 12.26 6.74 -12.28
N PHE A 869 12.54 7.01 -11.02
CA PHE A 869 11.71 6.59 -9.91
C PHE A 869 11.58 7.70 -8.90
N LYS A 870 10.37 7.86 -8.36
CA LYS A 870 10.09 8.80 -7.30
C LYS A 870 10.69 8.24 -6.01
N LYS A 871 11.50 9.05 -5.33
CA LYS A 871 11.94 8.79 -3.96
C LYS A 871 11.43 9.93 -3.10
N ASP A 872 10.74 9.59 -2.03
CA ASP A 872 9.95 10.52 -1.22
C ASP A 872 8.98 11.28 -2.13
N ASP A 873 9.28 12.55 -2.43
CA ASP A 873 8.44 13.45 -3.20
C ASP A 873 9.11 14.04 -4.46
N SER A 874 10.20 13.43 -4.94
CA SER A 874 10.98 13.96 -6.06
C SER A 874 11.50 12.88 -7.03
N PHE A 875 11.63 13.25 -8.31
CA PHE A 875 12.44 12.52 -9.29
C PHE A 875 13.90 13.02 -9.34
N THR A 876 14.20 14.10 -8.62
CA THR A 876 15.51 14.73 -8.57
C THR A 876 16.15 14.57 -7.19
N GLY A 877 17.47 14.46 -7.13
CA GLY A 877 18.23 14.34 -5.88
C GLY A 877 18.37 15.66 -5.10
N ARG A 878 17.62 16.71 -5.45
CA ARG A 878 17.73 18.01 -4.78
C ARG A 878 17.06 17.96 -3.41
N ILE A 879 17.90 18.03 -2.38
CA ILE A 879 17.56 18.43 -1.01
C ILE A 879 17.19 19.92 -1.01
#